data_AF-A0A8A1MIR9-F1
#
_entry.id   AF-A0A8A1MIR9-F1
#
_cell.length_a   1.000
_cell.length_b   1.000
_cell.length_c   1.000
_cell.angle_alpha   90.00
_cell.angle_beta   90.00
_cell.angle_gamma   90.00
#
_symmetry.space_group_name_H-M   'P 1'
#
loop_
_entity.id
_entity.type
_entity.pdbx_description
1 polymer ?
#
loop_
_entity_poly.entity_id
_entity_poly.type
_entity_poly.pdbx_seq_one_letter_code
_entity_poly.pdbx_strand_id
1 'polypeptide(L)'
;MNIQVKATPCYTSGSLPDVINACYANIRGPTRIHKLHRFLKKVRVNVTHIIQKNKAGQIVMRIKTIEGLAHQSDGRHLQNPPQVPWLGAGPKDVKFFLDGSTPPPEGQPKKSGKKGKKGPAKPGGDSPTGSYISVYDYFKRNYPNVPELNNAFPVVNVGSKEKPSYLPAEVCQVLPGQPANAKLSPNQTQNMIRFAVRRPVENATSIVTNGTKVLGVAPQLNPLLAGMGLSLLPNLITVPGRVLESPTMVQYKGQNFKTPQAGNWNLQKVAFSQGSQLPPWTYLYFQGNRTNLEALSESIDRFVDMARLQGLAVPAPSRPIPVIVPHGQSPEDIPLDHFFAEIRQQSRVRLVLVILPFESPQMYNHIKYRGDIKDGIHTICVVAEKFGKNQPQYFANVALKFNLKLGGINHKLQPSKLGIISEGKTMVVGIDVTHPAPGSLPTAPSIAGMVASVDKFLAQWPASIRLQHQAHAEMVDDLDPMLQSRLRYWQKNNSKSLPENILIYRDGVSEGQYGKVLEEELPLLRNACKSIYPADQTKKGLPRITIIIVGKRHNTRFYPTDLKDADNNSNPNNGTVVDRGVTETRNWDFFLQAHTALQGTARPAHYYVVLDQVFFGRKTSGRFSSIADELEDLTHNLCYLFGRATKAVSICPPAYYADLVCERARRYLSRYFDVTPETSVSSSGAGSTGPVPTGGDILVHRDLADSMFYI
;
A
#
# COMPACT_ATOMS: atom_id res chain seq x y z
N MET A 1 20.60 -17.43 8.27
CA MET A 1 20.18 -16.62 7.10
C MET A 1 18.66 -16.64 6.98
N ASN A 2 18.01 -15.51 6.70
CA ASN A 2 16.56 -15.44 6.45
C ASN A 2 16.31 -15.29 4.94
N ILE A 3 15.70 -16.31 4.32
CA ILE A 3 15.52 -16.40 2.86
C ILE A 3 14.03 -16.52 2.55
N GLN A 4 13.54 -15.73 1.59
CA GLN A 4 12.17 -15.82 1.11
C GLN A 4 12.08 -15.70 -0.41
N VAL A 5 11.24 -16.53 -1.04
CA VAL A 5 10.92 -16.41 -2.46
C VAL A 5 10.05 -15.18 -2.71
N LYS A 6 10.43 -14.37 -3.71
CA LYS A 6 9.68 -13.20 -4.16
C LYS A 6 9.52 -13.24 -5.68
N ALA A 7 8.40 -12.71 -6.16
CA ALA A 7 8.14 -12.50 -7.58
C ALA A 7 8.10 -10.99 -7.85
N THR A 8 8.62 -10.58 -9.00
CA THR A 8 8.56 -9.18 -9.47
C THR A 8 8.22 -9.18 -10.96
N PRO A 9 7.35 -8.27 -11.44
CA PRO A 9 7.13 -8.10 -12.86
C PRO A 9 8.40 -7.52 -13.51
N CYS A 10 8.84 -8.14 -14.59
CA CYS A 10 9.97 -7.67 -15.39
C CYS A 10 9.49 -7.30 -16.80
N TYR A 11 10.23 -6.41 -17.46
CA TYR A 11 10.09 -6.20 -18.90
C TYR A 11 10.40 -7.50 -19.65
N THR A 12 9.62 -7.77 -20.69
CA THR A 12 9.93 -8.84 -21.65
C THR A 12 11.26 -8.52 -22.33
N SER A 13 12.20 -9.46 -22.29
CA SER A 13 13.46 -9.35 -23.04
C SER A 13 13.26 -9.72 -24.51
N GLY A 14 14.08 -9.16 -25.38
CA GLY A 14 14.03 -9.43 -26.81
C GLY A 14 14.15 -8.15 -27.64
N SER A 15 13.67 -8.20 -28.87
CA SER A 15 13.66 -7.06 -29.78
C SER A 15 12.81 -5.91 -29.21
N LEU A 16 13.34 -4.69 -29.19
CA LEU A 16 12.58 -3.52 -28.77
C LEU A 16 11.30 -3.30 -29.61
N PRO A 17 11.30 -3.52 -30.95
CA PRO A 17 10.08 -3.57 -31.76
C PRO A 17 8.97 -4.48 -31.22
N ASP A 18 9.31 -5.71 -30.80
CA ASP A 18 8.34 -6.66 -30.26
C ASP A 18 7.76 -6.16 -28.92
N VAL A 19 8.62 -5.58 -28.07
CA VAL A 19 8.21 -4.96 -26.82
C VAL A 19 7.29 -3.75 -27.05
N ILE A 20 7.59 -2.93 -28.06
CA ILE A 20 6.75 -1.80 -28.48
C ILE A 20 5.38 -2.31 -28.97
N ASN A 21 5.37 -3.33 -29.83
CA ASN A 21 4.14 -3.93 -30.36
C ASN A 21 3.27 -4.53 -29.25
N ALA A 22 3.87 -5.28 -28.32
CA ALA A 22 3.17 -5.83 -27.16
C ALA A 22 2.60 -4.72 -26.26
N CYS A 23 3.33 -3.62 -26.06
CA CYS A 23 2.85 -2.45 -25.32
C CYS A 23 1.65 -1.81 -26.03
N TYR A 24 1.74 -1.66 -27.35
CA TYR A 24 0.70 -1.09 -28.20
C TYR A 24 -0.58 -1.92 -28.30
N ALA A 25 -0.50 -3.24 -28.28
CA ALA A 25 -1.68 -4.11 -28.22
C ALA A 25 -2.54 -3.82 -26.97
N ASN A 26 -1.91 -3.33 -25.90
CA ASN A 26 -2.53 -3.07 -24.60
C ASN A 26 -2.90 -1.60 -24.36
N ILE A 27 -2.55 -0.67 -25.26
CA ILE A 27 -2.76 0.76 -25.08
C ILE A 27 -3.55 1.33 -26.27
N ARG A 28 -4.71 1.92 -25.98
CA ARG A 28 -5.59 2.59 -26.98
C ARG A 28 -5.75 4.08 -26.68
N GLY A 29 -6.21 4.83 -27.68
CA GLY A 29 -6.59 6.25 -27.57
C GLY A 29 -5.46 7.25 -27.90
N PRO A 30 -5.77 8.55 -27.84
CA PRO A 30 -4.90 9.64 -28.32
C PRO A 30 -3.60 9.80 -27.50
N THR A 31 -3.57 9.27 -26.27
CA THR A 31 -2.40 9.35 -25.37
C THR A 31 -1.43 8.17 -25.50
N ARG A 32 -1.64 7.27 -26.47
CA ARG A 32 -0.86 6.04 -26.64
C ARG A 32 0.66 6.28 -26.71
N ILE A 33 1.09 7.29 -27.45
CA ILE A 33 2.53 7.56 -27.62
C ILE A 33 3.20 8.09 -26.35
N HIS A 34 2.49 8.91 -25.57
CA HIS A 34 2.95 9.41 -24.28
C HIS A 34 3.10 8.27 -23.26
N LYS A 35 2.16 7.31 -23.28
CA LYS A 35 2.25 6.10 -22.45
C LYS A 35 3.44 5.22 -22.85
N LEU A 36 3.71 5.06 -24.16
CA LEU A 36 4.89 4.34 -24.64
C LEU A 36 6.19 5.04 -24.20
N HIS A 37 6.27 6.36 -24.35
CA HIS A 37 7.43 7.15 -23.91
C HIS A 37 7.74 6.92 -22.44
N ARG A 38 6.71 6.92 -21.58
CA ARG A 38 6.88 6.62 -20.15
C ARG A 38 7.27 5.16 -19.90
N PHE A 39 6.67 4.22 -20.63
CA PHE A 39 6.93 2.78 -20.47
C PHE A 39 8.38 2.40 -20.76
N LEU A 40 8.99 3.00 -21.79
CA LEU A 40 10.38 2.72 -22.19
C LEU A 40 11.42 3.49 -21.38
N LYS A 41 11.02 4.50 -20.62
CA LYS A 41 11.96 5.31 -19.82
C LYS A 41 12.70 4.43 -18.81
N LYS A 42 14.03 4.56 -18.79
CA LYS A 42 14.99 3.79 -17.99
C LYS A 42 15.12 2.30 -18.36
N VAL A 43 14.43 1.81 -19.40
CA VAL A 43 14.65 0.45 -19.92
C VAL A 43 16.06 0.38 -20.49
N ARG A 44 16.82 -0.64 -20.11
CA ARG A 44 18.16 -0.89 -20.66
C ARG A 44 18.09 -1.82 -21.85
N VAL A 45 18.83 -1.46 -22.89
CA VAL A 45 18.93 -2.21 -24.13
C VAL A 45 20.39 -2.49 -24.47
N ASN A 46 20.67 -3.69 -24.96
CA ASN A 46 21.90 -3.99 -25.67
C ASN A 46 21.78 -3.53 -27.11
N VAL A 47 22.83 -2.90 -27.61
CA VAL A 47 22.88 -2.36 -28.97
C VAL A 47 23.51 -3.37 -29.92
N THR A 48 22.84 -3.70 -31.02
CA THR A 48 23.25 -4.83 -31.90
C THR A 48 24.03 -4.41 -33.15
N HIS A 49 23.91 -3.16 -33.60
CA HIS A 49 24.56 -2.69 -34.83
C HIS A 49 26.09 -2.52 -34.73
N ILE A 50 26.66 -2.59 -33.52
CA ILE A 50 28.11 -2.54 -33.29
C ILE A 50 28.51 -3.74 -32.44
N ILE A 51 29.29 -4.65 -33.03
CA ILE A 51 29.82 -5.82 -32.35
C ILE A 51 31.28 -5.53 -31.96
N GLN A 52 31.57 -5.45 -30.66
CA GLN A 52 32.94 -5.38 -30.15
C GLN A 52 33.33 -6.69 -29.50
N LYS A 53 34.57 -7.14 -29.73
CA LYS A 53 35.13 -8.32 -29.06
C LYS A 53 36.22 -7.90 -28.09
N ASN A 54 36.26 -8.51 -26.91
CA ASN A 54 37.39 -8.33 -25.98
C ASN A 54 38.63 -9.07 -26.49
N LYS A 55 39.75 -8.96 -25.77
CA LYS A 55 41.01 -9.66 -26.12
C LYS A 55 40.87 -11.19 -26.16
N ALA A 56 39.85 -11.75 -25.50
CA ALA A 56 39.53 -13.17 -25.50
C ALA A 56 38.52 -13.57 -26.60
N GLY A 57 38.20 -12.67 -27.53
CA GLY A 57 37.27 -12.93 -28.64
C GLY A 57 35.79 -12.93 -28.26
N GLN A 58 35.44 -12.66 -27.01
CA GLN A 58 34.05 -12.65 -26.53
C GLN A 58 33.36 -11.33 -26.88
N ILE A 59 32.10 -11.40 -27.29
CA ILE A 59 31.29 -10.23 -27.61
C ILE A 59 31.04 -9.41 -26.34
N VAL A 60 31.39 -8.12 -26.37
CA VAL A 60 31.15 -7.16 -25.30
C VAL A 60 29.79 -6.52 -25.53
N MET A 61 28.85 -6.77 -24.61
CA MET A 61 27.53 -6.13 -24.65
C MET A 61 27.66 -4.62 -24.47
N ARG A 62 27.06 -3.86 -25.38
CA ARG A 62 27.01 -2.40 -25.30
C ARG A 62 25.65 -1.99 -24.78
N ILE A 63 25.56 -1.92 -23.46
CA ILE A 63 24.32 -1.59 -22.76
C ILE A 63 24.10 -0.07 -22.78
N LYS A 64 22.89 0.34 -23.12
CA LYS A 64 22.40 1.71 -23.11
C LYS A 64 21.10 1.79 -22.33
N THR A 65 20.87 2.91 -21.66
CA THR A 65 19.61 3.20 -20.95
C THR A 65 18.80 4.16 -21.80
N ILE A 66 17.53 3.83 -22.05
CA ILE A 66 16.61 4.71 -22.78
C ILE A 66 16.20 5.86 -21.85
N GLU A 67 16.47 7.10 -22.25
CA GLU A 67 15.94 8.29 -21.55
C GLU A 67 14.47 8.53 -21.93
N GLY A 68 14.12 8.24 -23.17
CA GLY A 68 12.76 8.29 -23.70
C GLY A 68 12.74 8.09 -25.21
N LEU A 69 11.58 8.35 -25.83
CA LEU A 69 11.51 8.56 -27.28
C LEU A 69 12.17 9.89 -27.66
N ALA A 70 12.66 10.01 -28.88
CA ALA A 70 13.15 11.27 -29.43
C ALA A 70 12.09 12.39 -29.25
N HIS A 71 12.52 13.54 -28.75
CA HIS A 71 11.63 14.63 -28.36
C HIS A 71 12.04 15.95 -29.04
N GLN A 72 11.05 16.82 -29.33
CA GLN A 72 11.27 18.15 -29.94
C GLN A 72 12.21 19.07 -29.15
N SER A 73 12.35 18.81 -27.84
CA SER A 73 13.19 19.59 -26.94
C SER A 73 14.63 19.08 -26.85
N ASP A 74 14.93 17.94 -27.45
CA ASP A 74 16.23 17.30 -27.36
C ASP A 74 17.29 18.19 -28.03
N GLY A 75 18.39 18.44 -27.33
CA GLY A 75 19.50 19.26 -27.83
C GLY A 75 19.16 20.74 -28.00
N ARG A 76 18.11 21.28 -27.37
CA ARG A 76 17.66 22.69 -27.56
C ARG A 76 18.75 23.76 -27.38
N HIS A 77 19.79 23.46 -26.60
CA HIS A 77 20.93 24.35 -26.34
C HIS A 77 22.16 24.08 -27.23
N LEU A 78 22.08 23.13 -28.15
CA LEU A 78 23.12 22.86 -29.14
C LEU A 78 23.04 23.90 -30.26
N GLN A 79 24.19 24.22 -30.86
CA GLN A 79 24.26 25.13 -32.01
C GLN A 79 23.41 24.62 -33.19
N ASN A 80 23.42 23.30 -33.42
CA ASN A 80 22.60 22.62 -34.41
C ASN A 80 21.74 21.55 -33.71
N PRO A 81 20.56 21.92 -33.15
CA PRO A 81 19.71 20.99 -32.44
C PRO A 81 19.11 19.94 -33.40
N PRO A 82 18.91 18.68 -32.97
CA PRO A 82 18.20 17.70 -33.77
C PRO A 82 16.79 18.13 -34.16
N GLN A 83 16.34 17.69 -35.33
CA GLN A 83 14.99 17.94 -35.84
C GLN A 83 14.12 16.72 -35.56
N VAL A 84 13.21 16.86 -34.59
CA VAL A 84 12.21 15.84 -34.23
C VAL A 84 10.83 16.46 -34.44
N PRO A 85 10.06 16.06 -35.47
CA PRO A 85 8.85 16.79 -35.83
C PRO A 85 7.67 16.55 -34.86
N TRP A 86 7.55 15.35 -34.28
CA TRP A 86 6.60 15.02 -33.22
C TRP A 86 7.13 13.91 -32.30
N LEU A 87 6.56 13.78 -31.11
CA LEU A 87 6.89 12.68 -30.21
C LEU A 87 6.51 11.34 -30.84
N GLY A 88 7.49 10.44 -30.97
CA GLY A 88 7.30 9.15 -31.63
C GLY A 88 7.55 9.15 -33.14
N ALA A 89 8.21 10.18 -33.66
CA ALA A 89 8.71 10.22 -35.03
C ALA A 89 9.65 9.03 -35.34
N GLY A 90 9.55 8.54 -36.57
CA GLY A 90 10.33 7.41 -37.06
C GLY A 90 11.73 7.78 -37.55
N PRO A 91 12.57 6.80 -37.90
CA PRO A 91 13.94 7.01 -38.33
C PRO A 91 14.10 7.89 -39.59
N LYS A 92 13.11 7.96 -40.50
CA LYS A 92 13.16 8.85 -41.68
C LYS A 92 12.88 10.32 -41.32
N ASP A 93 12.12 10.52 -40.25
CA ASP A 93 11.62 11.84 -39.83
C ASP A 93 12.58 12.51 -38.83
N VAL A 94 13.23 11.73 -37.97
CA VAL A 94 14.21 12.25 -37.00
C VAL A 94 15.54 12.51 -37.70
N LYS A 95 16.01 13.76 -37.64
CA LYS A 95 17.30 14.18 -38.22
C LYS A 95 18.23 14.77 -37.18
N PHE A 96 19.53 14.59 -37.37
CA PHE A 96 20.57 15.20 -36.55
C PHE A 96 21.68 15.75 -37.42
N PHE A 97 22.44 16.71 -36.89
CA PHE A 97 23.50 17.38 -37.62
C PHE A 97 24.81 16.58 -37.55
N LEU A 98 25.47 16.38 -38.70
CA LEU A 98 26.79 15.76 -38.77
C LEU A 98 27.88 16.84 -38.69
N ASP A 99 28.41 17.08 -37.50
CA ASP A 99 29.56 17.97 -37.32
C ASP A 99 30.78 17.42 -38.07
N GLY A 100 31.30 18.21 -39.01
CA GLY A 100 32.66 18.04 -39.50
C GLY A 100 33.63 18.29 -38.36
N SER A 101 34.69 17.50 -38.27
CA SER A 101 35.76 17.74 -37.30
C SER A 101 36.21 19.20 -37.37
N THR A 102 35.88 19.99 -36.35
CA THR A 102 36.39 21.34 -36.21
C THR A 102 37.90 21.23 -35.97
N PRO A 103 38.76 21.94 -36.71
CA PRO A 103 40.18 22.04 -36.33
C PRO A 103 40.26 22.69 -34.95
N PRO A 104 41.21 22.29 -34.09
CA PRO A 104 41.38 22.97 -32.81
C PRO A 104 41.79 24.44 -33.07
N PRO A 105 41.32 25.40 -32.25
CA PRO A 105 41.72 26.79 -32.39
C PRO A 105 43.24 26.90 -32.18
N GLU A 106 43.91 27.57 -33.11
CA GLU A 106 45.33 27.89 -33.00
C GLU A 106 45.56 28.81 -31.80
N GLY A 107 46.41 28.36 -30.86
CA GLY A 107 46.94 29.20 -29.80
C GLY A 107 46.72 28.68 -28.38
N GLN A 108 47.40 27.59 -28.01
CA GLN A 108 47.87 27.36 -26.62
C GLN A 108 48.98 26.29 -26.59
N PRO A 109 50.02 26.45 -25.75
CA PRO A 109 51.23 25.65 -25.83
C PRO A 109 51.05 24.22 -25.29
N LYS A 110 51.74 23.28 -25.95
CA LYS A 110 51.80 21.84 -25.64
C LYS A 110 52.21 21.58 -24.18
N LYS A 111 51.36 20.88 -23.42
CA LYS A 111 51.78 20.06 -22.26
C LYS A 111 51.80 18.58 -22.65
N SER A 112 52.93 17.96 -22.37
CA SER A 112 53.31 16.57 -22.63
C SER A 112 52.52 15.58 -21.75
N GLY A 113 52.00 14.50 -22.34
CA GLY A 113 51.35 13.43 -21.56
C GLY A 113 50.82 12.24 -22.39
N LYS A 114 51.61 11.15 -22.38
CA LYS A 114 51.29 9.72 -22.63
C LYS A 114 50.26 9.30 -23.71
N LYS A 115 50.80 8.55 -24.69
CA LYS A 115 50.13 7.74 -25.73
C LYS A 115 48.99 6.86 -25.18
N GLY A 116 47.74 7.23 -25.48
CA GLY A 116 46.56 6.36 -25.42
C GLY A 116 46.28 5.70 -26.77
N LYS A 117 46.00 4.39 -26.77
CA LYS A 117 45.72 3.55 -27.95
C LYS A 117 44.60 4.11 -28.84
N LYS A 118 44.87 4.24 -30.14
CA LYS A 118 43.87 4.46 -31.21
C LYS A 118 42.83 3.33 -31.18
N GLY A 119 41.55 3.69 -31.09
CA GLY A 119 40.43 2.78 -31.32
C GLY A 119 40.37 2.34 -32.79
N PRO A 120 39.58 1.28 -33.11
CA PRO A 120 39.56 0.70 -34.45
C PRO A 120 39.05 1.70 -35.49
N ALA A 121 39.64 1.64 -36.68
CA ALA A 121 39.38 2.53 -37.81
C ALA A 121 37.90 2.49 -38.25
N LYS A 122 37.32 3.68 -38.49
CA LYS A 122 36.02 3.82 -39.16
C LYS A 122 36.15 3.30 -40.61
N PRO A 123 35.21 2.49 -41.13
CA PRO A 123 35.16 2.20 -42.55
C PRO A 123 34.85 3.50 -43.32
N GLY A 124 35.60 3.71 -44.40
CA GLY A 124 35.57 4.92 -45.22
C GLY A 124 34.26 5.09 -45.98
N GLY A 125 33.70 6.29 -45.86
CA GLY A 125 32.62 6.80 -46.70
C GLY A 125 32.53 8.31 -46.49
N ASP A 126 32.85 9.09 -47.51
CA ASP A 126 32.87 10.57 -47.51
C ASP A 126 31.55 11.17 -47.04
N SER A 127 31.46 11.45 -45.74
CA SER A 127 30.25 12.06 -45.16
C SER A 127 30.15 13.51 -45.63
N PRO A 128 28.99 13.99 -46.10
CA PRO A 128 28.76 15.42 -46.24
C PRO A 128 28.72 16.02 -44.83
N THR A 129 29.89 16.39 -44.33
CA THR A 129 30.07 17.08 -43.06
C THR A 129 29.44 18.47 -43.17
N GLY A 130 28.62 18.85 -42.19
CA GLY A 130 27.93 20.14 -42.18
C GLY A 130 26.46 20.11 -42.67
N SER A 131 25.80 18.95 -42.67
CA SER A 131 24.36 18.86 -43.03
C SER A 131 23.55 18.00 -42.05
N TYR A 132 22.23 18.18 -42.07
CA TYR A 132 21.28 17.32 -41.36
C TYR A 132 21.09 16.01 -42.12
N ILE A 133 21.24 14.89 -41.43
CA ILE A 133 20.97 13.55 -41.94
C ILE A 133 19.85 12.89 -41.14
N SER A 134 18.99 12.11 -41.78
CA SER A 134 18.00 11.29 -41.07
C SER A 134 18.68 10.13 -40.35
N VAL A 135 18.08 9.67 -39.25
CA VAL A 135 18.55 8.45 -38.57
C VAL A 135 18.52 7.26 -39.54
N TYR A 136 17.52 7.18 -40.41
CA TYR A 136 17.41 6.16 -41.45
C TYR A 136 18.61 6.16 -42.40
N ASP A 137 18.91 7.31 -43.01
CA ASP A 137 19.98 7.43 -44.01
C ASP A 137 21.36 7.21 -43.37
N TYR A 138 21.57 7.71 -42.15
CA TYR A 138 22.81 7.47 -41.40
C TYR A 138 23.05 5.99 -41.14
N PHE A 139 22.01 5.25 -40.69
CA PHE A 139 22.14 3.83 -40.41
C PHE A 139 22.28 2.99 -41.68
N LYS A 140 21.51 3.28 -42.73
CA LYS A 140 21.61 2.60 -44.03
C LYS A 140 23.00 2.75 -44.65
N ARG A 141 23.61 3.92 -44.49
CA ARG A 141 24.95 4.22 -45.01
C ARG A 141 26.07 3.60 -44.20
N ASN A 142 26.03 3.71 -42.87
CA ASN A 142 27.15 3.34 -42.00
C ASN A 142 27.06 1.91 -41.47
N TYR A 143 25.88 1.30 -41.52
CA TYR A 143 25.61 -0.05 -41.02
C TYR A 143 24.73 -0.83 -42.01
N PRO A 144 25.22 -1.14 -43.22
CA PRO A 144 24.43 -1.78 -44.28
C PRO A 144 23.94 -3.19 -43.93
N ASN A 145 24.53 -3.82 -42.90
CA ASN A 145 24.18 -5.16 -42.44
C ASN A 145 23.03 -5.18 -41.41
N VAL A 146 22.49 -4.02 -41.03
CA VAL A 146 21.33 -3.91 -40.14
C VAL A 146 20.05 -4.17 -40.95
N PRO A 147 19.05 -4.89 -40.39
CA PRO A 147 17.75 -5.06 -41.04
C PRO A 147 17.11 -3.73 -41.47
N GLU A 148 16.24 -3.77 -42.48
CA GLU A 148 15.55 -2.57 -42.95
C GLU A 148 14.78 -1.90 -41.80
N LEU A 149 15.04 -0.60 -41.60
CA LEU A 149 14.42 0.19 -40.55
C LEU A 149 13.00 0.57 -40.94
N ASN A 150 12.04 0.24 -40.09
CA ASN A 150 10.63 0.53 -40.32
C ASN A 150 10.26 1.89 -39.72
N ASN A 151 9.76 2.80 -40.56
CA ASN A 151 9.41 4.15 -40.13
C ASN A 151 8.23 4.21 -39.13
N ALA A 152 7.48 3.12 -38.98
CA ALA A 152 6.40 3.02 -37.99
C ALA A 152 6.90 2.91 -36.54
N PHE A 153 8.17 2.51 -36.34
CA PHE A 153 8.74 2.46 -35.00
C PHE A 153 9.40 3.79 -34.62
N PRO A 154 9.16 4.27 -33.39
CA PRO A 154 9.75 5.52 -32.93
C PRO A 154 11.25 5.37 -32.67
N VAL A 155 12.00 6.43 -32.92
CA VAL A 155 13.41 6.51 -32.53
C VAL A 155 13.52 6.73 -31.02
N VAL A 156 14.43 5.99 -30.36
CA VAL A 156 14.71 6.16 -28.94
C VAL A 156 15.93 7.04 -28.71
N ASN A 157 15.87 7.88 -27.68
CA ASN A 157 17.01 8.63 -27.16
C ASN A 157 17.66 7.86 -26.01
N VAL A 158 18.92 7.50 -26.17
CA VAL A 158 19.75 6.81 -25.16
C VAL A 158 20.89 7.68 -24.61
N GLY A 159 20.88 8.97 -24.96
CA GLY A 159 21.72 10.02 -24.39
C GLY A 159 21.02 10.76 -23.26
N SER A 160 21.30 12.05 -23.13
CA SER A 160 20.51 12.96 -22.27
C SER A 160 19.66 13.90 -23.13
N LYS A 161 18.80 14.71 -22.51
CA LYS A 161 18.08 15.76 -23.24
C LYS A 161 19.02 16.83 -23.78
N GLU A 162 20.11 17.12 -23.08
CA GLU A 162 21.12 18.11 -23.46
C GLU A 162 22.07 17.58 -24.53
N LYS A 163 22.40 16.28 -24.46
CA LYS A 163 23.27 15.58 -25.41
C LYS A 163 22.57 14.31 -25.90
N PRO A 164 21.60 14.45 -26.83
CA PRO A 164 20.81 13.32 -27.30
C PRO A 164 21.64 12.34 -28.14
N SER A 165 21.29 11.06 -28.07
CA SER A 165 21.89 10.01 -28.88
C SER A 165 20.79 9.07 -29.35
N TYR A 166 20.57 9.02 -30.65
CA TYR A 166 19.42 8.34 -31.24
C TYR A 166 19.74 6.94 -31.73
N LEU A 167 18.85 5.99 -31.44
CA LEU A 167 18.88 4.63 -31.96
C LEU A 167 17.52 4.28 -32.57
N PRO A 168 17.48 3.67 -33.77
CA PRO A 168 16.30 2.94 -34.23
C PRO A 168 15.92 1.83 -33.24
N ALA A 169 14.64 1.47 -33.20
CA ALA A 169 14.18 0.42 -32.29
C ALA A 169 14.80 -0.94 -32.65
N GLU A 170 14.95 -1.22 -33.94
CA GLU A 170 15.41 -2.48 -34.52
C GLU A 170 16.85 -2.86 -34.11
N VAL A 171 17.66 -1.88 -33.71
CA VAL A 171 19.03 -2.12 -33.25
C VAL A 171 19.16 -2.24 -31.73
N CYS A 172 18.02 -2.31 -31.03
CA CYS A 172 17.94 -2.37 -29.57
C CYS A 172 17.32 -3.69 -29.10
N GLN A 173 18.02 -4.40 -28.22
CA GLN A 173 17.52 -5.59 -27.54
C GLN A 173 17.34 -5.35 -26.05
N VAL A 174 16.11 -5.45 -25.54
CA VAL A 174 15.80 -5.30 -24.11
C VAL A 174 16.44 -6.45 -23.32
N LEU A 175 17.21 -6.10 -22.29
CA LEU A 175 17.88 -7.07 -21.42
C LEU A 175 16.86 -7.85 -20.55
N PRO A 176 17.11 -9.14 -20.25
CA PRO A 176 16.28 -9.92 -19.34
C PRO A 176 16.39 -9.45 -17.88
N GLY A 177 15.38 -9.79 -17.09
CA GLY A 177 15.37 -9.60 -15.63
C GLY A 177 15.27 -8.13 -15.17
N GLN A 178 14.84 -7.22 -16.04
CA GLN A 178 14.69 -5.81 -15.67
C GLN A 178 13.33 -5.56 -15.00
N PRO A 179 13.28 -5.20 -13.71
CA PRO A 179 12.02 -4.98 -13.01
C PRO A 179 11.28 -3.76 -13.58
N ALA A 180 9.96 -3.89 -13.76
CA ALA A 180 9.13 -2.82 -14.32
C ALA A 180 8.99 -1.62 -13.37
N ASN A 181 9.02 -1.86 -12.05
CA ASN A 181 8.91 -0.84 -10.99
C ASN A 181 7.78 0.19 -11.19
N ALA A 182 6.73 -0.19 -11.92
CA ALA A 182 5.57 0.62 -12.23
C ALA A 182 4.31 0.00 -11.63
N LYS A 183 3.29 0.84 -11.39
CA LYS A 183 1.98 0.38 -10.94
C LYS A 183 1.36 -0.51 -12.01
N LEU A 184 1.11 -1.77 -11.67
CA LEU A 184 0.45 -2.73 -12.55
C LEU A 184 -1.03 -2.36 -12.75
N SER A 185 -1.58 -2.70 -13.92
CA SER A 185 -3.03 -2.61 -14.14
C SER A 185 -3.79 -3.61 -13.23
N PRO A 186 -5.11 -3.46 -13.03
CA PRO A 186 -5.89 -4.43 -12.25
C PRO A 186 -5.75 -5.87 -12.76
N ASN A 187 -5.80 -6.07 -14.09
CA ASN A 187 -5.63 -7.39 -14.70
C ASN A 187 -4.22 -7.96 -14.50
N GLN A 188 -3.18 -7.12 -14.67
CA GLN A 188 -1.80 -7.52 -14.41
C GLN A 188 -1.58 -7.85 -12.92
N THR A 189 -2.21 -7.10 -12.02
CA THR A 189 -2.16 -7.34 -10.58
C THR A 189 -2.80 -8.68 -10.24
N GLN A 190 -3.97 -8.99 -10.82
CA GLN A 190 -4.63 -10.28 -10.64
C GLN A 190 -3.76 -11.45 -11.14
N ASN A 191 -3.15 -11.29 -12.32
CA ASN A 191 -2.25 -12.31 -12.87
C ASN A 191 -0.98 -12.48 -12.02
N MET A 192 -0.39 -11.39 -11.55
CA MET A 192 0.75 -11.42 -10.62
C MET A 192 0.39 -12.13 -9.31
N ILE A 193 -0.79 -11.86 -8.74
CA ILE A 193 -1.27 -12.57 -7.55
C ILE A 193 -1.40 -14.06 -7.83
N ARG A 194 -2.07 -14.45 -8.93
CA ARG A 194 -2.21 -15.87 -9.31
C ARG A 194 -0.86 -16.58 -9.47
N PHE A 195 0.14 -15.89 -10.03
CA PHE A 195 1.48 -16.42 -10.21
C PHE A 195 2.28 -16.49 -8.90
N ALA A 196 2.21 -15.44 -8.07
CA ALA A 196 3.05 -15.29 -6.88
C ALA A 196 2.51 -16.06 -5.66
N VAL A 197 1.23 -16.41 -5.65
CA VAL A 197 0.64 -17.20 -4.57
C VAL A 197 1.19 -18.62 -4.62
N ARG A 198 1.90 -19.00 -3.56
CA ARG A 198 2.48 -20.33 -3.38
C ARG A 198 2.10 -20.91 -2.03
N ARG A 199 1.84 -22.21 -2.00
CA ARG A 199 1.54 -22.92 -0.74
C ARG A 199 2.81 -23.08 0.11
N PRO A 200 2.67 -23.27 1.43
CA PRO A 200 3.80 -23.39 2.36
C PRO A 200 4.84 -24.42 1.92
N VAL A 201 4.41 -25.65 1.58
CA VAL A 201 5.28 -26.75 1.14
C VAL A 201 6.08 -26.39 -0.11
N GLU A 202 5.43 -25.84 -1.13
CA GLU A 202 6.10 -25.44 -2.38
C GLU A 202 7.19 -24.39 -2.13
N ASN A 203 6.90 -23.44 -1.23
CA ASN A 203 7.81 -22.37 -0.88
C ASN A 203 9.01 -22.90 -0.09
N ALA A 204 8.77 -23.74 0.93
CA ALA A 204 9.81 -24.41 1.70
C ALA A 204 10.74 -25.25 0.81
N THR A 205 10.17 -26.12 -0.04
CA THR A 205 10.94 -26.95 -0.98
C THR A 205 11.77 -26.09 -1.93
N SER A 206 11.21 -25.00 -2.47
CA SER A 206 11.92 -24.10 -3.37
C SER A 206 13.12 -23.41 -2.72
N ILE A 207 13.03 -23.08 -1.42
CA ILE A 207 14.11 -22.44 -0.67
C ILE A 207 15.28 -23.41 -0.48
N VAL A 208 15.01 -24.64 -0.04
CA VAL A 208 16.06 -25.64 0.25
C VAL A 208 16.66 -26.29 -1.00
N THR A 209 15.92 -26.31 -2.11
CA THR A 209 16.39 -26.90 -3.39
C THR A 209 16.99 -25.85 -4.34
N ASN A 210 16.17 -25.15 -5.11
CA ASN A 210 16.63 -24.19 -6.11
C ASN A 210 17.26 -22.95 -5.47
N GLY A 211 16.75 -22.53 -4.32
CA GLY A 211 17.25 -21.35 -3.60
C GLY A 211 18.72 -21.48 -3.20
N THR A 212 19.16 -22.65 -2.74
CA THR A 212 20.55 -22.90 -2.33
C THR A 212 21.52 -22.80 -3.51
N LYS A 213 21.11 -23.27 -4.69
CA LYS A 213 21.86 -23.12 -5.96
C LYS A 213 21.93 -21.65 -6.40
N VAL A 214 20.79 -20.95 -6.42
CA VAL A 214 20.69 -19.55 -6.87
C VAL A 214 21.51 -18.61 -5.98
N LEU A 215 21.50 -18.82 -4.68
CA LEU A 215 22.27 -18.02 -3.73
C LEU A 215 23.76 -18.40 -3.69
N GLY A 216 24.16 -19.48 -4.38
CA GLY A 216 25.52 -20.00 -4.33
C GLY A 216 25.91 -20.54 -2.96
N VAL A 217 24.95 -20.91 -2.12
CA VAL A 217 25.21 -21.40 -0.75
C VAL A 217 25.23 -22.92 -0.65
N ALA A 218 24.99 -23.64 -1.76
CA ALA A 218 25.20 -25.07 -1.76
C ALA A 218 26.69 -25.39 -1.50
N PRO A 219 26.99 -26.53 -0.85
CA PRO A 219 28.37 -26.94 -0.61
C PRO A 219 29.21 -26.84 -1.88
N GLN A 220 30.42 -26.28 -1.77
CA GLN A 220 31.40 -26.12 -2.85
C GLN A 220 31.09 -25.05 -3.93
N LEU A 221 29.94 -24.37 -3.90
CA LEU A 221 29.64 -23.30 -4.88
C LEU A 221 30.30 -21.95 -4.56
N ASN A 222 30.67 -21.72 -3.30
CA ASN A 222 31.19 -20.43 -2.86
C ASN A 222 32.54 -20.56 -2.12
N PRO A 223 33.66 -20.37 -2.83
CA PRO A 223 34.99 -20.47 -2.23
C PRO A 223 35.26 -19.39 -1.16
N LEU A 224 34.53 -18.26 -1.17
CA LEU A 224 34.66 -17.23 -0.13
C LEU A 224 34.08 -17.69 1.20
N LEU A 225 32.91 -18.36 1.20
CA LEU A 225 32.32 -18.91 2.42
C LEU A 225 33.22 -20.00 3.03
N ALA A 226 33.76 -20.88 2.18
CA ALA A 226 34.72 -21.90 2.60
C ALA A 226 35.99 -21.27 3.19
N GLY A 227 36.53 -20.21 2.58
CA GLY A 227 37.68 -19.46 3.10
C GLY A 227 37.42 -18.77 4.45
N MET A 228 36.17 -18.45 4.78
CA MET A 228 35.75 -17.92 6.08
C MET A 228 35.43 -19.02 7.12
N GLY A 229 35.57 -20.30 6.76
CA GLY A 229 35.20 -21.42 7.63
C GLY A 229 33.69 -21.56 7.85
N LEU A 230 32.86 -20.96 6.99
CA LEU A 230 31.40 -21.01 7.09
C LEU A 230 30.84 -22.08 6.17
N SER A 231 30.03 -22.98 6.72
CA SER A 231 29.25 -23.96 5.97
C SER A 231 27.76 -23.77 6.26
N LEU A 232 26.95 -23.68 5.20
CA LEU A 232 25.51 -23.51 5.29
C LEU A 232 24.85 -24.84 4.98
N LEU A 233 23.99 -25.30 5.90
CA LEU A 233 23.20 -26.49 5.68
C LEU A 233 21.97 -26.15 4.80
N PRO A 234 21.65 -26.95 3.78
CA PRO A 234 20.54 -26.70 2.86
C PRO A 234 19.20 -27.15 3.47
N ASN A 235 18.96 -26.86 4.73
CA ASN A 235 17.72 -27.17 5.44
C ASN A 235 17.14 -25.92 6.10
N LEU A 236 15.84 -25.96 6.38
CA LEU A 236 15.21 -24.96 7.23
C LEU A 236 15.55 -25.25 8.68
N ILE A 237 15.70 -24.18 9.47
CA ILE A 237 15.80 -24.32 10.92
C ILE A 237 14.44 -24.77 11.49
N THR A 238 14.48 -25.63 12.49
CA THR A 238 13.28 -26.05 13.24
C THR A 238 13.25 -25.26 14.54
N VAL A 239 12.09 -24.67 14.85
CA VAL A 239 11.87 -23.89 16.07
C VAL A 239 10.62 -24.41 16.79
N PRO A 240 10.59 -24.33 18.13
CA PRO A 240 9.37 -24.62 18.87
C PRO A 240 8.33 -23.53 18.58
N GLY A 241 7.11 -23.95 18.28
CA GLY A 241 5.94 -23.09 18.21
C GLY A 241 4.87 -23.58 19.19
N ARG A 242 4.06 -22.66 19.71
CA ARG A 242 2.89 -22.96 20.55
C ARG A 242 1.64 -22.55 19.80
N VAL A 243 0.54 -23.27 19.96
CA VAL A 243 -0.77 -22.87 19.41
C VAL A 243 -1.63 -22.35 20.55
N LEU A 244 -1.90 -21.04 20.55
CA LEU A 244 -2.76 -20.41 21.53
C LEU A 244 -4.22 -20.84 21.37
N GLU A 245 -4.92 -20.94 22.49
CA GLU A 245 -6.33 -21.28 22.53
C GLU A 245 -7.18 -20.12 21.97
N SER A 246 -7.84 -20.35 20.83
CA SER A 246 -8.79 -19.37 20.28
C SER A 246 -9.92 -19.05 21.26
N PRO A 247 -10.51 -17.83 21.23
CA PRO A 247 -11.75 -17.57 21.94
C PRO A 247 -12.84 -18.58 21.55
N THR A 248 -13.35 -19.33 22.53
CA THR A 248 -14.38 -20.35 22.32
C THR A 248 -15.76 -19.74 22.05
N MET A 249 -15.98 -18.49 22.46
CA MET A 249 -17.28 -17.82 22.40
C MET A 249 -17.14 -16.33 22.04
N VAL A 250 -17.71 -15.95 20.90
CA VAL A 250 -17.96 -14.57 20.49
C VAL A 250 -19.40 -14.23 20.87
N GLN A 251 -19.57 -13.21 21.71
CA GLN A 251 -20.88 -12.81 22.24
C GLN A 251 -21.58 -11.78 21.35
N TYR A 252 -22.88 -12.02 21.14
CA TYR A 252 -23.83 -11.18 20.41
C TYR A 252 -24.95 -10.71 21.36
N LYS A 253 -26.07 -10.20 20.83
CA LYS A 253 -27.16 -9.68 21.68
C LYS A 253 -27.69 -10.75 22.64
N GLY A 254 -27.81 -10.39 23.93
CA GLY A 254 -28.29 -11.29 24.97
C GLY A 254 -27.30 -12.42 25.27
N GLN A 255 -27.80 -13.66 25.29
CA GLN A 255 -27.02 -14.89 25.54
C GLN A 255 -26.74 -15.66 24.24
N ASN A 256 -26.66 -14.95 23.10
CA ASN A 256 -26.32 -15.56 21.82
C ASN A 256 -24.80 -15.58 21.62
N PHE A 257 -24.28 -16.72 21.19
CA PHE A 257 -22.85 -16.92 20.99
C PHE A 257 -22.54 -17.59 19.66
N LYS A 258 -21.35 -17.30 19.14
CA LYS A 258 -20.75 -18.01 18.01
C LYS A 258 -19.40 -18.59 18.44
N THR A 259 -19.13 -19.83 18.05
CA THR A 259 -17.83 -20.46 18.24
C THR A 259 -17.01 -20.30 16.95
N PRO A 260 -15.92 -19.53 16.98
CA PRO A 260 -14.98 -19.47 15.86
C PRO A 260 -14.40 -20.85 15.55
N GLN A 261 -14.40 -21.21 14.26
CA GLN A 261 -13.78 -22.42 13.74
C GLN A 261 -12.60 -22.02 12.87
N ALA A 262 -11.38 -22.40 13.28
CA ALA A 262 -10.14 -21.94 12.66
C ALA A 262 -10.16 -20.41 12.42
N GLY A 263 -10.57 -19.64 13.43
CA GLY A 263 -10.65 -18.18 13.34
C GLY A 263 -11.78 -17.62 12.45
N ASN A 264 -12.76 -18.40 11.99
CA ASN A 264 -13.88 -17.90 11.19
C ASN A 264 -15.24 -18.22 11.84
N TRP A 265 -16.22 -17.33 11.68
CA TRP A 265 -17.62 -17.57 12.06
C TRP A 265 -18.57 -16.77 11.14
N ASN A 266 -19.88 -16.86 11.36
CA ASN A 266 -20.90 -16.16 10.56
C ASN A 266 -21.94 -15.42 11.42
N LEU A 267 -22.74 -14.58 10.77
CA LEU A 267 -23.80 -13.76 11.38
C LEU A 267 -25.20 -14.42 11.32
N GLN A 268 -25.28 -15.72 11.02
CA GLN A 268 -26.58 -16.39 10.92
C GLN A 268 -27.20 -16.56 12.31
N LYS A 269 -28.50 -16.26 12.44
CA LYS A 269 -29.27 -16.44 13.68
C LYS A 269 -28.75 -15.63 14.89
N VAL A 270 -27.99 -14.57 14.66
CA VAL A 270 -27.51 -13.65 15.70
C VAL A 270 -27.78 -12.20 15.28
N ALA A 271 -27.90 -11.33 16.27
CA ALA A 271 -28.01 -9.88 16.10
C ALA A 271 -26.86 -9.19 16.85
N PHE A 272 -26.45 -8.01 16.39
CA PHE A 272 -25.35 -7.25 16.97
C PHE A 272 -25.52 -7.05 18.49
N SER A 273 -24.42 -7.19 19.24
CA SER A 273 -24.40 -7.07 20.70
C SER A 273 -25.10 -5.80 21.19
N GLN A 274 -24.85 -4.68 20.50
CA GLN A 274 -25.58 -3.43 20.64
C GLN A 274 -25.81 -2.85 19.24
N GLY A 275 -27.04 -3.00 18.75
CA GLY A 275 -27.47 -2.37 17.50
C GLY A 275 -27.73 -0.88 17.68
N SER A 276 -27.30 -0.09 16.71
CA SER A 276 -27.49 1.36 16.68
C SER A 276 -28.85 1.74 16.11
N GLN A 277 -29.34 2.91 16.52
CA GLN A 277 -30.45 3.56 15.86
C GLN A 277 -29.92 4.41 14.71
N LEU A 278 -30.39 4.14 13.49
CA LEU A 278 -30.00 4.95 12.35
C LEU A 278 -30.64 6.34 12.48
N PRO A 279 -29.85 7.43 12.32
CA PRO A 279 -30.42 8.74 12.10
C PRO A 279 -31.20 8.76 10.77
N PRO A 280 -31.94 9.84 10.46
CA PRO A 280 -32.46 10.02 9.11
C PRO A 280 -31.33 9.78 8.08
N TRP A 281 -31.62 8.93 7.11
CA TRP A 281 -30.66 8.45 6.13
C TRP A 281 -31.29 8.46 4.74
N THR A 282 -30.45 8.50 3.71
CA THR A 282 -30.89 8.36 2.31
C THR A 282 -29.89 7.52 1.54
N TYR A 283 -30.17 7.24 0.27
CA TYR A 283 -29.23 6.63 -0.65
C TYR A 283 -29.04 7.48 -1.92
N LEU A 284 -27.80 7.53 -2.38
CA LEU A 284 -27.38 8.19 -3.61
C LEU A 284 -26.99 7.12 -4.62
N TYR A 285 -27.52 7.20 -5.83
CA TYR A 285 -27.25 6.24 -6.90
C TYR A 285 -27.08 6.95 -8.24
N PHE A 286 -26.36 6.30 -9.16
CA PHE A 286 -26.13 6.82 -10.51
C PHE A 286 -27.15 6.23 -11.48
N GLN A 287 -27.92 7.10 -12.11
CA GLN A 287 -28.99 6.74 -13.03
C GLN A 287 -28.54 6.98 -14.47
N GLY A 288 -28.35 5.88 -15.21
CA GLY A 288 -28.16 5.90 -16.66
C GLY A 288 -29.27 5.13 -17.37
N ASN A 289 -29.18 5.00 -18.70
CA ASN A 289 -30.22 4.38 -19.52
C ASN A 289 -30.56 2.91 -19.17
N ARG A 290 -29.65 2.19 -18.49
CA ARG A 290 -29.83 0.77 -18.12
C ARG A 290 -30.18 0.57 -16.64
N THR A 291 -30.37 1.65 -15.88
CA THR A 291 -30.66 1.55 -14.45
C THR A 291 -32.12 1.11 -14.26
N ASN A 292 -32.33 -0.06 -13.65
CA ASN A 292 -33.65 -0.54 -13.25
C ASN A 292 -33.97 -0.05 -11.82
N LEU A 293 -34.91 0.90 -11.72
CA LEU A 293 -35.29 1.53 -10.45
C LEU A 293 -36.06 0.58 -9.52
N GLU A 294 -36.89 -0.30 -10.06
CA GLU A 294 -37.65 -1.29 -9.28
C GLU A 294 -36.72 -2.30 -8.63
N ALA A 295 -35.78 -2.86 -9.39
CA ALA A 295 -34.78 -3.81 -8.88
C ALA A 295 -33.86 -3.15 -7.84
N LEU A 296 -33.55 -1.86 -8.01
CA LEU A 296 -32.80 -1.09 -7.04
C LEU A 296 -33.59 -0.93 -5.72
N SER A 297 -34.86 -0.54 -5.81
CA SER A 297 -35.74 -0.40 -4.64
C SER A 297 -35.85 -1.72 -3.89
N GLU A 298 -36.09 -2.83 -4.59
CA GLU A 298 -36.16 -4.16 -3.99
C GLU A 298 -34.85 -4.53 -3.26
N SER A 299 -33.70 -4.20 -3.87
CA SER A 299 -32.39 -4.45 -3.25
C SER A 299 -32.18 -3.61 -1.99
N ILE A 300 -32.67 -2.37 -1.96
CA ILE A 300 -32.67 -1.51 -0.77
C ILE A 300 -33.55 -2.11 0.32
N ASP A 301 -34.76 -2.54 0.00
CA ASP A 301 -35.70 -3.12 0.97
C ASP A 301 -35.12 -4.39 1.60
N ARG A 302 -34.58 -5.29 0.77
CA ARG A 302 -33.89 -6.50 1.25
C ARG A 302 -32.69 -6.18 2.14
N PHE A 303 -31.93 -5.13 1.83
CA PHE A 303 -30.85 -4.67 2.71
C PHE A 303 -31.37 -4.14 4.04
N VAL A 304 -32.43 -3.32 4.03
CA VAL A 304 -33.06 -2.77 5.23
C VAL A 304 -33.58 -3.89 6.13
N ASP A 305 -34.26 -4.89 5.57
CA ASP A 305 -34.72 -6.06 6.32
C ASP A 305 -33.57 -6.83 6.94
N MET A 306 -32.48 -7.04 6.18
CA MET A 306 -31.28 -7.68 6.72
C MET A 306 -30.64 -6.86 7.85
N ALA A 307 -30.55 -5.54 7.70
CA ALA A 307 -30.03 -4.67 8.74
C ALA A 307 -30.89 -4.72 10.02
N ARG A 308 -32.21 -4.75 9.89
CA ARG A 308 -33.16 -4.93 11.01
C ARG A 308 -33.01 -6.30 11.67
N LEU A 309 -32.87 -7.37 10.89
CA LEU A 309 -32.59 -8.72 11.39
C LEU A 309 -31.28 -8.79 12.19
N GLN A 310 -30.27 -8.01 11.79
CA GLN A 310 -29.02 -7.87 12.53
C GLN A 310 -29.13 -6.96 13.77
N GLY A 311 -30.32 -6.42 14.06
CA GLY A 311 -30.60 -5.65 15.28
C GLY A 311 -30.45 -4.14 15.16
N LEU A 312 -30.27 -3.60 13.94
CA LEU A 312 -30.29 -2.16 13.71
C LEU A 312 -31.73 -1.62 13.69
N ALA A 313 -31.97 -0.47 14.31
CA ALA A 313 -33.23 0.25 14.15
C ALA A 313 -33.14 1.15 12.91
N VAL A 314 -33.64 0.65 11.78
CA VAL A 314 -33.56 1.31 10.47
C VAL A 314 -34.91 1.96 10.10
N PRO A 315 -35.03 3.30 10.14
CA PRO A 315 -36.22 3.99 9.65
C PRO A 315 -36.29 3.90 8.11
N ALA A 316 -37.45 4.21 7.53
CA ALA A 316 -37.56 4.37 6.08
C ALA A 316 -36.56 5.44 5.58
N PRO A 317 -35.93 5.23 4.40
CA PRO A 317 -35.04 6.23 3.83
C PRO A 317 -35.81 7.51 3.49
N SER A 318 -35.12 8.65 3.62
CA SER A 318 -35.56 9.94 3.06
C SER A 318 -35.54 9.91 1.53
N ARG A 319 -35.94 11.01 0.88
CA ARG A 319 -36.01 11.09 -0.59
C ARG A 319 -34.66 10.66 -1.22
N PRO A 320 -34.66 9.63 -2.09
CA PRO A 320 -33.45 9.18 -2.79
C PRO A 320 -32.81 10.30 -3.63
N ILE A 321 -31.49 10.23 -3.80
CA ILE A 321 -30.71 11.20 -4.58
C ILE A 321 -30.25 10.56 -5.90
N PRO A 322 -30.97 10.77 -7.02
CA PRO A 322 -30.55 10.29 -8.32
C PRO A 322 -29.48 11.21 -8.93
N VAL A 323 -28.30 10.66 -9.20
CA VAL A 323 -27.28 11.31 -10.03
C VAL A 323 -27.53 10.93 -11.48
N ILE A 324 -28.17 11.83 -12.24
CA ILE A 324 -28.48 11.61 -13.66
C ILE A 324 -27.18 11.62 -14.46
N VAL A 325 -26.89 10.52 -15.17
CA VAL A 325 -25.74 10.36 -16.05
C VAL A 325 -26.19 10.61 -17.49
N PRO A 326 -25.82 11.74 -18.12
CA PRO A 326 -26.19 12.02 -19.50
C PRO A 326 -25.61 10.99 -20.48
N HIS A 327 -26.30 10.77 -21.60
CA HIS A 327 -25.83 9.84 -22.61
C HIS A 327 -24.45 10.26 -23.14
N GLY A 328 -23.50 9.31 -23.17
CA GLY A 328 -22.14 9.53 -23.65
C GLY A 328 -21.18 10.17 -22.64
N GLN A 329 -21.63 10.56 -21.44
CA GLN A 329 -20.75 11.03 -20.36
C GLN A 329 -20.36 9.92 -19.39
N SER A 330 -19.17 10.02 -18.80
CA SER A 330 -18.75 9.11 -17.73
C SER A 330 -19.38 9.52 -16.39
N PRO A 331 -19.85 8.57 -15.57
CA PRO A 331 -20.26 8.86 -14.18
C PRO A 331 -19.18 9.52 -13.33
N GLU A 332 -17.89 9.37 -13.69
CA GLU A 332 -16.76 9.96 -12.98
C GLU A 332 -16.62 11.47 -13.23
N ASP A 333 -17.21 11.98 -14.31
CA ASP A 333 -17.13 13.39 -14.72
C ASP A 333 -18.23 14.26 -14.08
N ILE A 334 -19.20 13.63 -13.40
CA ILE A 334 -20.33 14.33 -12.82
C ILE A 334 -19.93 14.95 -11.47
N PRO A 335 -20.03 16.29 -11.30
CA PRO A 335 -19.68 16.94 -10.05
C PRO A 335 -20.67 16.55 -8.95
N LEU A 336 -20.16 16.06 -7.81
CA LEU A 336 -21.02 15.61 -6.70
C LEU A 336 -21.38 16.73 -5.70
N ASP A 337 -20.78 17.92 -5.82
CA ASP A 337 -20.95 19.00 -4.84
C ASP A 337 -22.41 19.44 -4.67
N HIS A 338 -23.16 19.55 -5.77
CA HIS A 338 -24.58 19.91 -5.74
C HIS A 338 -25.43 18.84 -5.02
N PHE A 339 -25.16 17.56 -5.24
CA PHE A 339 -25.91 16.48 -4.60
C PHE A 339 -25.64 16.42 -3.08
N PHE A 340 -24.41 16.70 -2.64
CA PHE A 340 -24.12 16.85 -1.21
C PHE A 340 -24.80 18.08 -0.60
N ALA A 341 -24.95 19.18 -1.35
CA ALA A 341 -25.75 20.32 -0.92
C ALA A 341 -27.25 19.97 -0.81
N GLU A 342 -27.80 19.23 -1.77
CA GLU A 342 -29.18 18.70 -1.73
C GLU A 342 -29.40 17.79 -0.51
N ILE A 343 -28.46 16.88 -0.22
CA ILE A 343 -28.51 16.02 0.97
C ILE A 343 -28.56 16.86 2.25
N ARG A 344 -27.81 17.97 2.31
CA ARG A 344 -27.83 18.88 3.46
C ARG A 344 -29.16 19.64 3.60
N GLN A 345 -29.81 19.95 2.48
CA GLN A 345 -31.15 20.56 2.47
C GLN A 345 -32.22 19.58 2.98
N GLN A 346 -32.02 18.27 2.81
CA GLN A 346 -32.80 17.25 3.51
C GLN A 346 -32.43 17.25 4.99
N SER A 347 -33.00 18.21 5.73
CA SER A 347 -32.63 18.47 7.12
C SER A 347 -32.61 17.17 7.93
N ARG A 348 -31.52 16.96 8.69
CA ARG A 348 -31.24 15.80 9.57
C ARG A 348 -30.64 14.55 8.93
N VAL A 349 -30.43 14.49 7.61
CA VAL A 349 -29.69 13.34 7.04
C VAL A 349 -28.25 13.33 7.55
N ARG A 350 -27.87 12.25 8.25
CA ARG A 350 -26.51 12.07 8.79
C ARG A 350 -25.77 10.85 8.25
N LEU A 351 -26.46 10.03 7.46
CA LEU A 351 -25.88 8.85 6.83
C LEU A 351 -26.40 8.68 5.40
N VAL A 352 -25.51 8.36 4.47
CA VAL A 352 -25.82 8.12 3.06
C VAL A 352 -25.23 6.79 2.60
N LEU A 353 -26.08 5.91 2.07
CA LEU A 353 -25.65 4.74 1.30
C LEU A 353 -25.38 5.18 -0.14
N VAL A 354 -24.14 5.06 -0.61
CA VAL A 354 -23.74 5.48 -1.95
C VAL A 354 -23.54 4.27 -2.84
N ILE A 355 -24.35 4.15 -3.89
CA ILE A 355 -24.36 3.03 -4.82
C ILE A 355 -23.62 3.44 -6.09
N LEU A 356 -22.34 3.05 -6.15
CA LEU A 356 -21.45 3.34 -7.26
C LEU A 356 -21.76 2.42 -8.46
N PRO A 357 -21.73 2.94 -9.70
CA PRO A 357 -22.00 2.12 -10.88
C PRO A 357 -20.93 1.04 -11.10
N PHE A 358 -19.67 1.33 -10.74
CA PHE A 358 -18.52 0.43 -10.83
C PHE A 358 -17.46 0.81 -9.78
N GLU A 359 -16.40 0.01 -9.67
CA GLU A 359 -15.26 0.33 -8.81
C GLU A 359 -14.46 1.51 -9.36
N SER A 360 -14.68 2.70 -8.79
CA SER A 360 -13.94 3.92 -9.12
C SER A 360 -13.25 4.50 -7.89
N PRO A 361 -11.90 4.47 -7.81
CA PRO A 361 -11.16 5.18 -6.78
C PRO A 361 -11.43 6.70 -6.83
N GLN A 362 -11.57 7.31 -8.00
CA GLN A 362 -11.83 8.74 -8.16
C GLN A 362 -13.15 9.15 -7.48
N MET A 363 -14.25 8.47 -7.83
CA MET A 363 -15.55 8.74 -7.21
C MET A 363 -15.52 8.48 -5.71
N TYR A 364 -14.95 7.33 -5.30
CA TYR A 364 -14.84 6.97 -3.89
C TYR A 364 -14.09 8.05 -3.08
N ASN A 365 -12.93 8.50 -3.58
CA ASN A 365 -12.13 9.52 -2.92
C ASN A 365 -12.91 10.83 -2.75
N HIS A 366 -13.60 11.27 -3.80
CA HIS A 366 -14.39 12.50 -3.77
C HIS A 366 -15.58 12.39 -2.79
N ILE A 367 -16.31 11.28 -2.81
CA ILE A 367 -17.43 11.01 -1.88
C ILE A 367 -16.94 11.01 -0.43
N LYS A 368 -15.80 10.37 -0.14
CA LYS A 368 -15.23 10.36 1.23
C LYS A 368 -14.75 11.73 1.66
N TYR A 369 -14.10 12.48 0.77
CA TYR A 369 -13.67 13.84 1.07
C TYR A 369 -14.86 14.76 1.36
N ARG A 370 -15.90 14.71 0.52
CA ARG A 370 -17.15 15.46 0.76
C ARG A 370 -17.79 15.05 2.09
N GLY A 371 -18.12 13.78 2.27
CA GLY A 371 -18.79 13.29 3.48
C GLY A 371 -17.98 13.53 4.78
N ASP A 372 -16.72 13.10 4.80
CA ASP A 372 -15.94 13.04 6.04
C ASP A 372 -15.30 14.40 6.43
N ILE A 373 -14.87 15.21 5.45
CA ILE A 373 -14.14 16.47 5.68
C ILE A 373 -15.06 17.69 5.56
N LYS A 374 -15.88 17.77 4.51
CA LYS A 374 -16.68 18.98 4.21
C LYS A 374 -18.07 18.95 4.84
N ASP A 375 -18.70 17.79 4.81
CA ASP A 375 -20.14 17.69 5.02
C ASP A 375 -20.54 17.19 6.43
N GLY A 376 -19.67 16.40 7.07
CA GLY A 376 -19.99 15.79 8.36
C GLY A 376 -21.06 14.71 8.27
N ILE A 377 -21.08 13.98 7.15
CA ILE A 377 -22.09 12.97 6.83
C ILE A 377 -21.41 11.63 6.66
N HIS A 378 -21.87 10.62 7.41
CA HIS A 378 -21.38 9.27 7.21
C HIS A 378 -21.75 8.76 5.82
N THR A 379 -20.75 8.32 5.06
CA THR A 379 -20.99 7.65 3.76
C THR A 379 -20.56 6.19 3.82
N ILE A 380 -21.37 5.30 3.23
CA ILE A 380 -21.03 3.89 3.03
C ILE A 380 -21.20 3.59 1.55
N CYS A 381 -20.12 3.17 0.88
CA CYS A 381 -20.13 2.96 -0.57
C CYS A 381 -20.28 1.46 -0.87
N VAL A 382 -21.15 1.13 -1.82
CA VAL A 382 -21.33 -0.21 -2.38
C VAL A 382 -21.27 -0.12 -3.91
N VAL A 383 -20.87 -1.21 -4.58
CA VAL A 383 -20.89 -1.28 -6.04
C VAL A 383 -22.22 -1.89 -6.49
N ALA A 384 -22.91 -1.25 -7.44
CA ALA A 384 -24.23 -1.63 -7.93
C ALA A 384 -24.30 -3.11 -8.33
N GLU A 385 -23.31 -3.59 -9.09
CA GLU A 385 -23.23 -5.00 -9.50
C GLU A 385 -23.17 -5.98 -8.31
N LYS A 386 -22.46 -5.61 -7.23
CA LYS A 386 -22.35 -6.47 -6.03
C LYS A 386 -23.58 -6.36 -5.14
N PHE A 387 -24.14 -5.16 -5.01
CA PHE A 387 -25.32 -4.89 -4.19
C PHE A 387 -26.57 -5.53 -4.80
N GLY A 388 -26.77 -5.42 -6.11
CA GLY A 388 -27.91 -6.00 -6.83
C GLY A 388 -27.91 -7.53 -6.92
N LYS A 389 -26.83 -8.22 -6.49
CA LYS A 389 -26.82 -9.69 -6.33
C LYS A 389 -27.64 -10.16 -5.13
N ASN A 390 -28.11 -9.24 -4.27
CA ASN A 390 -28.99 -9.53 -3.14
C ASN A 390 -28.49 -10.65 -2.21
N GLN A 391 -27.18 -10.77 -2.04
CA GLN A 391 -26.59 -11.81 -1.21
C GLN A 391 -26.73 -11.45 0.29
N PRO A 392 -27.41 -12.26 1.12
CA PRO A 392 -27.63 -11.95 2.53
C PRO A 392 -26.33 -11.71 3.32
N GLN A 393 -25.29 -12.51 3.04
CA GLN A 393 -23.98 -12.36 3.68
C GLN A 393 -23.30 -11.02 3.33
N TYR A 394 -23.47 -10.54 2.09
CA TYR A 394 -22.96 -9.24 1.66
C TYR A 394 -23.67 -8.11 2.40
N PHE A 395 -25.00 -8.16 2.47
CA PHE A 395 -25.81 -7.18 3.23
C PHE A 395 -25.48 -7.17 4.71
N ALA A 396 -25.31 -8.34 5.34
CA ALA A 396 -24.90 -8.42 6.74
C ALA A 396 -23.50 -7.80 6.97
N ASN A 397 -22.56 -8.03 6.05
CA ASN A 397 -21.23 -7.39 6.11
C ASN A 397 -21.27 -5.87 5.90
N VAL A 398 -22.22 -5.37 5.09
CA VAL A 398 -22.47 -3.93 4.98
C VAL A 398 -23.07 -3.38 6.29
N ALA A 399 -24.03 -4.10 6.90
CA ALA A 399 -24.66 -3.71 8.16
C ALA A 399 -23.65 -3.60 9.33
N LEU A 400 -22.60 -4.43 9.35
CA LEU A 400 -21.49 -4.29 10.32
C LEU A 400 -20.90 -2.87 10.32
N LYS A 401 -20.74 -2.27 9.13
CA LYS A 401 -20.18 -0.91 8.98
C LYS A 401 -21.16 0.16 9.41
N PHE A 402 -22.45 -0.01 9.10
CA PHE A 402 -23.50 0.89 9.57
C PHE A 402 -23.48 0.99 11.09
N ASN A 403 -23.49 -0.16 11.76
CA ASN A 403 -23.51 -0.19 13.21
C ASN A 403 -22.27 0.48 13.83
N LEU A 404 -21.07 0.18 13.32
CA LEU A 404 -19.83 0.76 13.86
C LEU A 404 -19.74 2.28 13.65
N LYS A 405 -20.14 2.79 12.48
CA LYS A 405 -20.16 4.25 12.23
C LYS A 405 -21.07 4.99 13.19
N LEU A 406 -22.14 4.35 13.64
CA LEU A 406 -23.15 4.92 14.52
C LEU A 406 -22.90 4.64 16.01
N GLY A 407 -21.70 4.16 16.38
CA GLY A 407 -21.32 3.95 17.77
C GLY A 407 -21.73 2.59 18.36
N GLY A 408 -22.33 1.70 17.57
CA GLY A 408 -22.79 0.39 18.03
C GLY A 408 -21.69 -0.64 18.23
N ILE A 409 -22.06 -1.78 18.80
CA ILE A 409 -21.16 -2.89 19.09
C ILE A 409 -21.63 -4.13 18.34
N ASN A 410 -20.84 -4.59 17.36
CA ASN A 410 -21.17 -5.77 16.57
C ASN A 410 -21.11 -7.03 17.42
N HIS A 411 -19.96 -7.28 18.05
CA HIS A 411 -19.72 -8.45 18.88
C HIS A 411 -18.69 -8.13 19.97
N LYS A 412 -18.64 -9.00 20.99
CA LYS A 412 -17.74 -8.90 22.14
C LYS A 412 -17.07 -10.25 22.41
N LEU A 413 -15.98 -10.22 23.17
CA LEU A 413 -15.40 -11.41 23.78
C LEU A 413 -15.75 -11.47 25.27
N GLN A 414 -15.63 -12.66 25.85
CA GLN A 414 -15.76 -12.84 27.29
C GLN A 414 -14.65 -12.06 28.04
N PRO A 415 -14.96 -11.47 29.22
CA PRO A 415 -13.97 -10.75 30.03
C PRO A 415 -12.69 -11.56 30.32
N SER A 416 -12.81 -12.87 30.53
CA SER A 416 -11.70 -13.79 30.78
C SER A 416 -10.67 -13.87 29.65
N LYS A 417 -11.05 -13.52 28.41
CA LYS A 417 -10.17 -13.49 27.23
C LYS A 417 -9.56 -12.11 26.97
N LEU A 418 -9.88 -11.10 27.80
CA LEU A 418 -9.40 -9.73 27.61
C LEU A 418 -8.41 -9.28 28.69
N GLY A 419 -8.04 -10.16 29.64
CA GLY A 419 -7.05 -9.89 30.68
C GLY A 419 -7.25 -8.53 31.36
N ILE A 420 -6.18 -7.74 31.42
CA ILE A 420 -6.13 -6.40 32.04
C ILE A 420 -7.07 -5.36 31.40
N ILE A 421 -7.60 -5.62 30.19
CA ILE A 421 -8.56 -4.74 29.52
C ILE A 421 -9.94 -4.91 30.13
N SER A 422 -10.28 -6.11 30.58
CA SER A 422 -11.60 -6.44 31.14
C SER A 422 -11.95 -5.62 32.40
N GLU A 423 -10.93 -5.13 33.11
CA GLU A 423 -11.04 -4.26 34.29
C GLU A 423 -11.63 -2.87 33.94
N GLY A 424 -11.63 -2.45 32.67
CA GLY A 424 -12.12 -1.13 32.25
C GLY A 424 -11.19 0.04 32.60
N LYS A 425 -9.93 -0.25 32.94
CA LYS A 425 -8.90 0.74 33.30
C LYS A 425 -7.76 0.85 32.30
N THR A 426 -7.82 0.09 31.21
CA THR A 426 -6.77 0.04 30.19
C THR A 426 -7.30 0.58 28.87
N MET A 427 -6.69 1.65 28.38
CA MET A 427 -6.91 2.15 27.03
C MET A 427 -5.94 1.47 26.07
N VAL A 428 -6.44 0.99 24.94
CA VAL A 428 -5.61 0.45 23.86
C VAL A 428 -5.56 1.47 22.72
N VAL A 429 -4.37 1.71 22.18
CA VAL A 429 -4.10 2.72 21.16
C VAL A 429 -3.39 2.04 19.98
N GLY A 430 -3.81 2.39 18.77
CA GLY A 430 -3.12 2.02 17.53
C GLY A 430 -2.53 3.26 16.87
N ILE A 431 -1.30 3.17 16.38
CA ILE A 431 -0.61 4.26 15.67
C ILE A 431 0.02 3.68 14.40
N ASP A 432 -0.22 4.35 13.27
CA ASP A 432 0.43 4.04 11.99
C ASP A 432 0.90 5.33 11.30
N VAL A 433 1.92 5.18 10.44
CA VAL A 433 2.40 6.23 9.55
C VAL A 433 2.46 5.69 8.13
N THR A 434 1.82 6.40 7.21
CA THR A 434 1.87 6.09 5.78
C THR A 434 2.66 7.15 5.01
N HIS A 435 3.60 6.69 4.19
CA HIS A 435 4.42 7.54 3.33
C HIS A 435 3.91 7.60 1.88
N PRO A 436 4.29 8.64 1.12
CA PRO A 436 4.11 8.69 -0.33
C PRO A 436 4.75 7.49 -1.03
N ALA A 437 4.06 6.98 -2.05
CA ALA A 437 4.60 5.91 -2.89
C ALA A 437 5.44 6.51 -4.04
N PRO A 438 6.35 5.73 -4.66
CA PRO A 438 7.01 6.16 -5.89
C PRO A 438 5.98 6.59 -6.95
N GLY A 439 6.09 7.83 -7.43
CA GLY A 439 5.16 8.44 -8.40
C GLY A 439 4.13 9.40 -7.80
N SER A 440 4.07 9.57 -6.48
CA SER A 440 3.36 10.68 -5.84
C SER A 440 4.06 12.02 -6.10
N LEU A 441 3.37 13.15 -5.92
CA LEU A 441 4.00 14.48 -6.03
C LEU A 441 5.14 14.61 -5.02
N PRO A 442 6.20 15.38 -5.32
CA PRO A 442 7.25 15.68 -4.34
C PRO A 442 6.74 16.37 -3.08
N THR A 443 5.58 17.05 -3.16
CA THR A 443 4.91 17.72 -2.04
C THR A 443 3.97 16.80 -1.25
N ALA A 444 3.87 15.51 -1.61
CA ALA A 444 3.03 14.57 -0.88
C ALA A 444 3.60 14.33 0.54
N PRO A 445 2.80 14.51 1.60
CA PRO A 445 3.26 14.42 2.97
C PRO A 445 3.23 12.97 3.46
N SER A 446 3.93 12.70 4.56
CA SER A 446 3.60 11.51 5.37
C SER A 446 2.40 11.83 6.28
N ILE A 447 1.59 10.82 6.54
CA ILE A 447 0.36 10.96 7.32
C ILE A 447 0.43 10.03 8.52
N ALA A 448 0.16 10.58 9.71
CA ALA A 448 0.03 9.83 10.94
C ALA A 448 -1.45 9.64 11.31
N GLY A 449 -1.79 8.44 11.75
CA GLY A 449 -3.12 8.08 12.23
C GLY A 449 -3.05 7.46 13.63
N MET A 450 -3.87 7.95 14.55
CA MET A 450 -4.02 7.38 15.89
C MET A 450 -5.47 6.98 16.11
N VAL A 451 -5.69 5.75 16.55
CA VAL A 451 -6.99 5.26 17.05
C VAL A 451 -6.87 4.89 18.51
N ALA A 452 -7.94 5.06 19.28
CA ALA A 452 -7.97 4.63 20.67
C ALA A 452 -9.30 3.97 21.00
N SER A 453 -9.25 2.86 21.74
CA SER A 453 -10.44 2.24 22.32
C SER A 453 -11.13 3.21 23.27
N VAL A 454 -12.45 3.14 23.36
CA VAL A 454 -13.25 4.02 24.23
C VAL A 454 -13.62 3.37 25.56
N ASP A 455 -13.56 2.03 25.63
CA ASP A 455 -13.98 1.21 26.76
C ASP A 455 -13.34 -0.20 26.71
N LYS A 456 -13.70 -1.05 27.67
CA LYS A 456 -13.28 -2.46 27.77
C LYS A 456 -13.87 -3.40 26.72
N PHE A 457 -14.89 -2.98 25.97
CA PHE A 457 -15.52 -3.83 24.96
C PHE A 457 -14.76 -3.81 23.64
N LEU A 458 -13.90 -2.80 23.44
CA LEU A 458 -13.00 -2.69 22.28
C LEU A 458 -13.76 -2.67 20.93
N ALA A 459 -14.98 -2.15 20.94
CA ALA A 459 -15.84 -2.09 19.76
C ALA A 459 -15.69 -0.78 18.97
N GLN A 460 -15.44 0.32 19.67
CA GLN A 460 -15.38 1.68 19.12
C GLN A 460 -13.96 2.24 19.20
N TRP A 461 -13.49 2.79 18.08
CA TRP A 461 -12.09 3.22 17.87
C TRP A 461 -12.02 4.56 17.13
N PRO A 462 -12.54 5.67 17.67
CA PRO A 462 -12.49 6.94 16.99
C PRO A 462 -11.05 7.42 16.77
N ALA A 463 -10.82 8.11 15.65
CA ALA A 463 -9.48 8.39 15.15
C ALA A 463 -9.07 9.87 15.19
N SER A 464 -7.77 10.11 15.21
CA SER A 464 -7.13 11.42 14.96
C SER A 464 -6.12 11.28 13.82
N ILE A 465 -6.04 12.27 12.93
CA ILE A 465 -5.14 12.28 11.77
C ILE A 465 -4.26 13.53 11.83
N ARG A 466 -2.98 13.41 11.50
CA ARG A 466 -2.05 14.53 11.36
C ARG A 466 -1.20 14.40 10.10
N LEU A 467 -0.91 15.55 9.47
CA LEU A 467 0.16 15.63 8.47
C LEU A 467 1.47 15.73 9.22
N GLN A 468 2.50 15.06 8.73
CA GLN A 468 3.84 15.24 9.26
C GLN A 468 4.56 16.38 8.56
N HIS A 469 5.44 17.06 9.30
CA HIS A 469 6.18 18.21 8.77
C HIS A 469 7.20 17.82 7.70
N GLN A 470 7.74 16.60 7.79
CA GLN A 470 8.71 16.06 6.83
C GLN A 470 8.12 14.91 6.02
N ALA A 471 8.32 14.93 4.70
CA ALA A 471 8.00 13.78 3.86
C ALA A 471 8.94 12.61 4.21
N HIS A 472 8.38 11.39 4.29
CA HIS A 472 9.08 10.16 4.65
C HIS A 472 9.64 10.09 6.09
N ALA A 473 9.18 10.94 7.01
CA ALA A 473 9.49 10.78 8.43
C ALA A 473 8.69 9.62 9.02
N GLU A 474 9.33 8.65 9.67
CA GLU A 474 8.57 7.56 10.31
C GLU A 474 8.04 7.97 11.67
N MET A 475 8.72 8.85 12.41
CA MET A 475 8.29 9.30 13.73
C MET A 475 7.17 10.35 13.63
N VAL A 476 6.24 10.34 14.58
CA VAL A 476 5.07 11.21 14.57
C VAL A 476 5.29 12.47 15.41
N ASP A 477 5.38 13.64 14.75
CA ASP A 477 5.60 14.95 15.39
C ASP A 477 4.48 15.33 16.39
N ASP A 478 3.23 15.01 16.06
CA ASP A 478 2.02 15.52 16.74
C ASP A 478 1.34 14.49 17.67
N LEU A 479 2.08 13.55 18.26
CA LEU A 479 1.47 12.55 19.16
C LEU A 479 0.83 13.15 20.40
N ASP A 480 1.40 14.24 20.92
CA ASP A 480 0.90 14.92 22.11
C ASP A 480 -0.58 15.36 21.93
N PRO A 481 -0.91 16.26 20.98
CA PRO A 481 -2.29 16.69 20.78
C PRO A 481 -3.23 15.55 20.36
N MET A 482 -2.73 14.53 19.64
CA MET A 482 -3.52 13.36 19.27
C MET A 482 -3.94 12.56 20.51
N LEU A 483 -3.00 12.22 21.41
CA LEU A 483 -3.29 11.45 22.61
C LEU A 483 -4.16 12.25 23.59
N GLN A 484 -3.91 13.56 23.77
CA GLN A 484 -4.77 14.41 24.60
C GLN A 484 -6.23 14.36 24.15
N SER A 485 -6.49 14.42 22.85
CA SER A 485 -7.85 14.30 22.31
C SER A 485 -8.50 12.96 22.70
N ARG A 486 -7.76 11.85 22.56
CA ARG A 486 -8.27 10.50 22.88
C ARG A 486 -8.48 10.30 24.38
N LEU A 487 -7.60 10.82 25.22
CA LEU A 487 -7.76 10.81 26.69
C LEU A 487 -8.99 11.59 27.15
N ARG A 488 -9.22 12.79 26.60
CA ARG A 488 -10.45 13.57 26.90
C ARG A 488 -11.70 12.82 26.46
N TYR A 489 -11.67 12.16 25.32
CA TYR A 489 -12.80 11.36 24.85
C TYR A 489 -13.06 10.13 25.73
N TRP A 490 -12.02 9.43 26.17
CA TRP A 490 -12.15 8.36 27.16
C TRP A 490 -12.77 8.87 28.45
N GLN A 491 -12.27 9.98 28.98
CA GLN A 491 -12.76 10.58 30.22
C GLN A 491 -14.25 10.94 30.13
N LYS A 492 -14.71 11.40 28.95
CA LYS A 492 -16.13 11.67 28.68
C LYS A 492 -16.99 10.40 28.74
N ASN A 493 -16.47 9.25 28.30
CA ASN A 493 -17.21 7.99 28.24
C ASN A 493 -17.07 7.10 29.50
N ASN A 494 -16.13 7.41 30.39
CA ASN A 494 -15.82 6.57 31.56
C ASN A 494 -15.97 7.35 32.88
N SER A 495 -17.12 7.99 33.07
CA SER A 495 -17.47 8.67 34.34
C SER A 495 -16.39 9.62 34.87
N LYS A 496 -15.78 10.40 33.99
CA LYS A 496 -14.69 11.35 34.29
C LYS A 496 -13.38 10.71 34.78
N SER A 497 -13.25 9.39 34.71
CA SER A 497 -12.02 8.67 35.03
C SER A 497 -11.10 8.57 33.81
N LEU A 498 -9.80 8.66 34.04
CA LEU A 498 -8.75 8.43 33.04
C LEU A 498 -8.26 6.98 33.13
N PRO A 499 -7.70 6.41 32.05
CA PRO A 499 -7.18 5.05 32.09
C PRO A 499 -5.94 4.97 32.99
N GLU A 500 -5.76 3.89 33.73
CA GLU A 500 -4.55 3.65 34.52
C GLU A 500 -3.40 3.09 33.67
N ASN A 501 -3.75 2.39 32.58
CA ASN A 501 -2.81 1.78 31.66
C ASN A 501 -3.09 2.23 30.22
N ILE A 502 -2.04 2.45 29.44
CA ILE A 502 -2.13 2.70 27.99
C ILE A 502 -1.28 1.66 27.27
N LEU A 503 -1.93 0.82 26.46
CA LEU A 503 -1.29 -0.21 25.65
C LEU A 503 -1.26 0.26 24.19
N ILE A 504 -0.07 0.55 23.67
CA ILE A 504 0.13 1.14 22.35
C ILE A 504 0.66 0.08 21.39
N TYR A 505 -0.05 -0.13 20.27
CA TYR A 505 0.42 -0.91 19.13
C TYR A 505 0.82 0.03 17.99
N ARG A 506 2.13 0.08 17.70
CA ARG A 506 2.74 1.00 16.74
C ARG A 506 3.17 0.24 15.49
N ASP A 507 2.49 0.45 14.37
CA ASP A 507 2.82 -0.12 13.06
C ASP A 507 3.61 0.90 12.22
N GLY A 508 4.42 0.46 11.26
CA GLY A 508 5.12 1.35 10.33
C GLY A 508 6.51 1.79 10.78
N VAL A 509 7.14 1.05 11.69
CA VAL A 509 8.52 1.31 12.18
C VAL A 509 9.42 0.13 11.85
N SER A 510 10.60 0.40 11.29
CA SER A 510 11.61 -0.64 11.04
C SER A 510 12.50 -0.88 12.26
N GLU A 511 13.13 -2.06 12.35
CA GLU A 511 13.98 -2.44 13.49
C GLU A 511 15.07 -1.40 13.83
N GLY A 512 15.66 -0.76 12.82
CA GLY A 512 16.67 0.28 13.00
C GLY A 512 16.16 1.58 13.63
N GLN A 513 14.86 1.74 13.83
CA GLN A 513 14.22 2.93 14.40
C GLN A 513 13.53 2.68 15.73
N TYR A 514 13.63 1.48 16.31
CA TYR A 514 12.99 1.19 17.59
C TYR A 514 13.47 2.12 18.71
N GLY A 515 14.76 2.47 18.72
CA GLY A 515 15.31 3.48 19.64
C GLY A 515 14.66 4.86 19.47
N LYS A 516 14.40 5.28 18.22
CA LYS A 516 13.75 6.57 17.94
C LYS A 516 12.33 6.66 18.49
N VAL A 517 11.60 5.55 18.57
CA VAL A 517 10.27 5.55 19.21
C VAL A 517 10.38 5.92 20.69
N LEU A 518 11.43 5.47 21.39
CA LEU A 518 11.66 5.82 22.79
C LEU A 518 12.23 7.24 22.97
N GLU A 519 13.06 7.69 22.04
CA GLU A 519 13.76 8.98 22.10
C GLU A 519 12.88 10.15 21.63
N GLU A 520 12.04 9.95 20.60
CA GLU A 520 11.26 10.99 19.94
C GLU A 520 9.75 10.89 20.24
N GLU A 521 9.14 9.70 20.16
CA GLU A 521 7.67 9.54 20.31
C GLU A 521 7.21 9.45 21.79
N LEU A 522 7.91 8.66 22.61
CA LEU A 522 7.56 8.46 24.02
C LEU A 522 7.51 9.77 24.85
N PRO A 523 8.43 10.74 24.69
CA PRO A 523 8.32 12.02 25.39
C PRO A 523 7.02 12.77 25.06
N LEU A 524 6.58 12.76 23.80
CA LEU A 524 5.33 13.41 23.37
C LEU A 524 4.11 12.74 24.01
N LEU A 525 4.08 11.40 24.05
CA LEU A 525 3.02 10.64 24.71
C LEU A 525 2.98 10.93 26.23
N ARG A 526 4.14 11.04 26.87
CA ARG A 526 4.24 11.42 28.30
C ARG A 526 3.78 12.85 28.54
N ASN A 527 4.08 13.78 27.65
CA ASN A 527 3.65 15.18 27.76
C ASN A 527 2.12 15.32 27.66
N ALA A 528 1.48 14.56 26.76
CA ALA A 528 0.02 14.48 26.72
C ALA A 528 -0.57 13.98 28.04
N CYS A 529 0.01 12.93 28.61
CA CYS A 529 -0.44 12.39 29.90
C CYS A 529 -0.25 13.41 31.02
N LYS A 530 0.92 14.05 31.14
CA LYS A 530 1.18 15.10 32.15
C LYS A 530 0.20 16.27 32.05
N SER A 531 -0.24 16.61 30.83
CA SER A 531 -1.15 17.73 30.59
C SER A 531 -2.61 17.43 30.96
N ILE A 532 -3.00 16.15 31.02
CA ILE A 532 -4.39 15.73 31.24
C ILE A 532 -4.59 15.11 32.63
N TYR A 533 -3.58 14.39 33.15
CA TYR A 533 -3.71 13.67 34.41
C TYR A 533 -3.56 14.61 35.61
N PRO A 534 -4.42 14.46 36.63
CA PRO A 534 -4.24 15.14 37.91
C PRO A 534 -2.91 14.81 38.59
N ALA A 535 -2.35 15.77 39.33
CA ALA A 535 -1.04 15.64 39.96
C ALA A 535 -0.94 14.47 40.96
N ASP A 536 -2.03 14.11 41.65
CA ASP A 536 -2.07 12.97 42.57
C ASP A 536 -1.94 11.63 41.84
N GLN A 537 -2.50 11.51 40.63
CA GLN A 537 -2.35 10.32 39.79
C GLN A 537 -0.96 10.23 39.18
N THR A 538 -0.40 11.36 38.72
CA THR A 538 0.98 11.41 38.22
C THR A 538 1.99 11.02 39.31
N LYS A 539 1.78 11.44 40.56
CA LYS A 539 2.60 11.01 41.71
C LYS A 539 2.56 9.50 41.96
N LYS A 540 1.45 8.83 41.61
CA LYS A 540 1.30 7.36 41.67
C LYS A 540 1.89 6.64 40.45
N GLY A 541 2.56 7.36 39.54
CA GLY A 541 3.13 6.80 38.33
C GLY A 541 2.10 6.47 37.24
N LEU A 542 0.94 7.15 37.24
CA LEU A 542 -0.09 6.95 36.22
C LEU A 542 -0.01 8.00 35.09
N PRO A 543 -0.38 7.61 33.85
CA PRO A 543 -0.66 6.24 33.41
C PRO A 543 0.63 5.44 33.19
N ARG A 544 0.54 4.11 33.33
CA ARG A 544 1.60 3.19 32.89
C ARG A 544 1.48 2.96 31.38
N ILE A 545 2.60 3.04 30.65
CA ILE A 545 2.62 2.91 29.19
C ILE A 545 3.42 1.67 28.77
N THR A 546 2.84 0.86 27.90
CA THR A 546 3.54 -0.22 27.18
C THR A 546 3.42 0.02 25.69
N ILE A 547 4.54 -0.04 24.97
CA ILE A 547 4.61 0.19 23.51
C ILE A 547 5.10 -1.09 22.84
N ILE A 548 4.27 -1.58 21.90
CA ILE A 548 4.49 -2.80 21.13
C ILE A 548 4.57 -2.39 19.67
N ILE A 549 5.72 -2.58 19.04
CA ILE A 549 5.89 -2.39 17.61
C ILE A 549 5.29 -3.59 16.87
N VAL A 550 4.54 -3.31 15.81
CA VAL A 550 3.86 -4.31 14.98
C VAL A 550 4.52 -4.37 13.61
N GLY A 551 5.33 -5.39 13.38
CA GLY A 551 5.96 -5.70 12.10
C GLY A 551 5.05 -6.56 11.23
N LYS A 552 4.30 -5.97 10.30
CA LYS A 552 3.51 -6.73 9.29
C LYS A 552 4.26 -7.04 8.00
N ARG A 553 5.44 -6.45 7.78
CA ARG A 553 6.23 -6.57 6.53
C ARG A 553 7.66 -7.07 6.78
N HIS A 554 7.80 -8.37 7.02
CA HIS A 554 9.12 -9.03 7.16
C HIS A 554 9.24 -10.30 6.29
N ASN A 555 10.45 -10.85 6.20
CA ASN A 555 10.73 -12.03 5.35
C ASN A 555 10.49 -13.37 6.06
N THR A 556 10.29 -13.38 7.38
CA THR A 556 10.05 -14.61 8.17
C THR A 556 8.74 -15.29 7.80
N ARG A 557 8.78 -16.62 7.61
CA ARG A 557 7.63 -17.51 7.37
C ARG A 557 7.81 -18.78 8.17
N PHE A 558 6.70 -19.35 8.66
CA PHE A 558 6.70 -20.62 9.37
C PHE A 558 5.99 -21.68 8.56
N TYR A 559 6.50 -22.89 8.65
CA TYR A 559 6.02 -24.06 7.96
C TYR A 559 5.84 -25.17 9.00
N PRO A 560 4.68 -25.84 9.07
CA PRO A 560 4.50 -27.00 9.94
C PRO A 560 5.52 -28.08 9.57
N THR A 561 6.08 -28.74 10.60
CA THR A 561 6.99 -29.88 10.39
C THR A 561 6.25 -31.14 9.98
N ASP A 562 4.97 -31.25 10.35
CA ASP A 562 4.07 -32.36 10.02
C ASP A 562 2.74 -31.78 9.53
N LEU A 563 2.11 -32.44 8.55
CA LEU A 563 0.83 -32.02 7.99
C LEU A 563 -0.32 -32.18 8.99
N LYS A 564 -0.18 -33.06 9.99
CA LYS A 564 -1.18 -33.20 11.06
C LYS A 564 -1.32 -31.94 11.92
N ASP A 565 -0.25 -31.14 11.99
CA ASP A 565 -0.17 -29.90 12.76
C ASP A 565 -0.44 -28.67 11.87
N ALA A 566 -0.92 -28.89 10.65
CA ALA A 566 -1.22 -27.87 9.67
C ALA A 566 -2.73 -27.63 9.50
N ASP A 567 -3.09 -26.43 9.04
CA ASP A 567 -4.44 -26.13 8.59
C ASP A 567 -4.75 -26.75 7.22
N ASN A 568 -6.00 -26.58 6.75
CA ASN A 568 -6.45 -27.11 5.45
C ASN A 568 -5.66 -26.57 4.24
N ASN A 569 -4.90 -25.48 4.41
CA ASN A 569 -4.06 -24.86 3.38
C ASN A 569 -2.56 -25.14 3.61
N SER A 570 -2.24 -26.10 4.48
CA SER A 570 -0.87 -26.50 4.86
C SER A 570 -0.08 -25.41 5.59
N ASN A 571 -0.74 -24.39 6.13
CA ASN A 571 -0.14 -23.36 6.98
C ASN A 571 -0.12 -23.81 8.44
N PRO A 572 0.66 -23.16 9.31
CA PRO A 572 0.50 -23.31 10.75
C PRO A 572 -0.93 -23.02 11.19
N ASN A 573 -1.39 -23.65 12.26
CA ASN A 573 -2.72 -23.43 12.80
C ASN A 573 -2.92 -21.97 13.28
N ASN A 574 -4.17 -21.51 13.25
CA ASN A 574 -4.54 -20.23 13.84
C ASN A 574 -4.11 -20.16 15.32
N GLY A 575 -3.46 -19.07 15.71
CA GLY A 575 -2.94 -18.90 17.07
C GLY A 575 -1.52 -19.41 17.25
N THR A 576 -0.85 -19.87 16.18
CA THR A 576 0.57 -20.23 16.25
C THR A 576 1.41 -19.03 16.67
N VAL A 577 2.12 -19.17 17.78
CA VAL A 577 3.13 -18.24 18.30
C VAL A 577 4.50 -18.87 18.24
N VAL A 578 5.49 -18.06 17.85
CA VAL A 578 6.92 -18.40 17.91
C VAL A 578 7.64 -17.27 18.62
N ASP A 579 8.09 -17.54 19.83
CA ASP A 579 8.77 -16.63 20.76
C ASP A 579 10.22 -17.08 21.07
N ARG A 580 10.69 -18.17 20.43
CA ARG A 580 12.00 -18.78 20.67
C ARG A 580 12.71 -19.18 19.37
N GLY A 581 14.04 -19.18 19.41
CA GLY A 581 14.92 -19.68 18.35
C GLY A 581 15.17 -18.72 17.19
N VAL A 582 14.18 -17.89 16.82
CA VAL A 582 14.27 -16.88 15.76
C VAL A 582 13.98 -15.45 16.22
N THR A 583 13.64 -15.29 17.49
CA THR A 583 13.43 -14.01 18.19
C THR A 583 14.75 -13.45 18.71
N GLU A 584 14.75 -12.19 19.12
CA GLU A 584 15.95 -11.52 19.59
C GLU A 584 16.29 -11.94 21.03
N THR A 585 17.56 -12.23 21.29
CA THR A 585 17.99 -12.89 22.54
C THR A 585 17.73 -12.10 23.82
N ARG A 586 17.77 -10.77 23.75
CA ARG A 586 17.69 -9.87 24.92
C ARG A 586 16.38 -9.10 25.00
N ASN A 587 15.53 -9.21 23.99
CA ASN A 587 14.37 -8.37 23.84
C ASN A 587 13.10 -9.21 23.92
N TRP A 588 12.00 -8.57 24.28
CA TRP A 588 10.71 -9.23 24.35
C TRP A 588 10.00 -9.08 23.01
N ASP A 589 10.13 -10.10 22.17
CA ASP A 589 9.47 -10.17 20.88
C ASP A 589 8.91 -11.56 20.58
N PHE A 590 7.88 -11.61 19.74
CA PHE A 590 7.23 -12.85 19.32
C PHE A 590 6.58 -12.69 17.95
N PHE A 591 6.50 -13.79 17.21
CA PHE A 591 5.69 -13.87 16.00
C PHE A 591 4.35 -14.52 16.32
N LEU A 592 3.26 -13.97 15.79
CA LEU A 592 1.92 -14.51 15.97
C LEU A 592 1.19 -14.62 14.63
N GLN A 593 0.75 -15.81 14.30
CA GLN A 593 -0.17 -16.08 13.20
C GLN A 593 -1.62 -16.19 13.73
N ALA A 594 -2.24 -15.04 13.96
CA ALA A 594 -3.59 -14.96 14.53
C ALA A 594 -4.74 -15.35 13.57
N HIS A 595 -4.44 -15.61 12.29
CA HIS A 595 -5.44 -15.84 11.25
C HIS A 595 -5.20 -17.16 10.53
N THR A 596 -6.28 -17.67 9.92
CA THR A 596 -6.20 -18.74 8.93
C THR A 596 -6.03 -18.11 7.56
N ALA A 597 -4.93 -18.43 6.88
CA ALA A 597 -4.66 -17.89 5.55
C ALA A 597 -5.65 -18.48 4.55
N LEU A 598 -6.37 -17.60 3.83
CA LEU A 598 -7.33 -18.04 2.81
C LEU A 598 -6.64 -18.63 1.58
N GLN A 599 -5.42 -18.16 1.29
CA GLN A 599 -4.65 -18.57 0.14
C GLN A 599 -3.15 -18.34 0.37
N GLY A 600 -2.32 -19.20 -0.20
CA GLY A 600 -0.86 -19.06 -0.17
C GLY A 600 -0.24 -19.37 1.20
N THR A 601 0.94 -18.82 1.43
CA THR A 601 1.67 -18.96 2.70
C THR A 601 1.32 -17.80 3.62
N ALA A 602 0.82 -18.11 4.81
CA ALA A 602 0.50 -17.19 5.87
C ALA A 602 1.72 -16.35 6.26
N ARG A 603 1.47 -15.09 6.57
CA ARG A 603 2.47 -14.20 7.14
C ARG A 603 2.10 -13.95 8.60
N PRO A 604 2.89 -14.43 9.58
CA PRO A 604 2.68 -14.05 10.96
C PRO A 604 2.97 -12.54 11.09
N ALA A 605 2.37 -11.87 12.07
CA ALA A 605 2.80 -10.54 12.47
C ALA A 605 3.92 -10.68 13.52
N HIS A 606 4.92 -9.82 13.47
CA HIS A 606 5.97 -9.72 14.47
C HIS A 606 5.61 -8.63 15.48
N TYR A 607 5.67 -8.95 16.77
CA TYR A 607 5.39 -8.01 17.85
C TYR A 607 6.66 -7.86 18.68
N TYR A 608 7.10 -6.62 18.86
CA TYR A 608 8.30 -6.31 19.62
C TYR A 608 7.97 -5.28 20.71
N VAL A 609 8.18 -5.62 21.97
CA VAL A 609 7.90 -4.74 23.11
C VAL A 609 9.11 -3.83 23.34
N VAL A 610 9.04 -2.57 22.91
CA VAL A 610 10.12 -1.58 23.10
C VAL A 610 10.07 -0.92 24.49
N LEU A 611 8.90 -0.89 25.11
CA LEU A 611 8.69 -0.35 26.46
C LEU A 611 7.60 -1.16 27.15
N ASP A 612 7.83 -1.58 28.39
CA ASP A 612 6.78 -2.14 29.24
C ASP A 612 6.79 -1.51 30.63
N GLN A 613 5.67 -0.91 31.00
CA GLN A 613 5.38 -0.45 32.37
C GLN A 613 4.07 -1.05 32.91
N VAL A 614 3.24 -1.64 32.05
CA VAL A 614 1.92 -2.16 32.40
C VAL A 614 2.03 -3.58 32.96
N PHE A 615 2.93 -4.40 32.42
CA PHE A 615 3.11 -5.79 32.81
C PHE A 615 4.30 -6.00 33.77
N PHE A 616 5.23 -5.04 33.81
CA PHE A 616 6.37 -5.05 34.71
C PHE A 616 5.95 -5.27 36.18
N GLY A 617 6.51 -6.31 36.81
CA GLY A 617 6.26 -6.65 38.22
C GLY A 617 4.87 -7.22 38.51
N ARG A 618 4.01 -7.41 37.50
CA ARG A 618 2.73 -8.10 37.69
C ARG A 618 2.94 -9.61 37.88
N LYS A 619 2.10 -10.20 38.72
CA LYS A 619 1.94 -11.65 38.80
C LYS A 619 1.00 -12.09 37.69
N THR A 620 1.28 -13.23 37.07
CA THR A 620 0.39 -13.81 36.06
C THR A 620 -0.95 -14.17 36.71
N SER A 621 -2.01 -14.22 35.91
CA SER A 621 -3.35 -14.64 36.35
C SER A 621 -3.46 -16.12 36.78
N GLY A 622 -2.34 -16.83 37.01
CA GLY A 622 -2.29 -18.25 37.34
C GLY A 622 -2.63 -19.20 36.17
N ARG A 623 -3.37 -18.73 35.15
CA ARG A 623 -3.64 -19.43 33.89
C ARG A 623 -2.41 -19.53 32.99
N PHE A 624 -1.46 -18.62 33.14
CA PHE A 624 -0.29 -18.50 32.27
C PHE A 624 1.00 -18.73 33.04
N SER A 625 1.93 -19.43 32.39
CA SER A 625 3.27 -19.72 32.92
C SER A 625 4.12 -18.45 33.04
N SER A 626 3.91 -17.48 32.15
CA SER A 626 4.65 -16.22 32.12
C SER A 626 3.76 -15.03 31.72
N ILE A 627 4.26 -13.83 31.99
CA ILE A 627 3.65 -12.58 31.53
C ILE A 627 3.70 -12.46 30.00
N ALA A 628 4.72 -13.07 29.36
CA ALA A 628 4.80 -13.15 27.90
C ALA A 628 3.60 -13.91 27.32
N ASP A 629 3.28 -15.08 27.88
CA ASP A 629 2.10 -15.86 27.46
C ASP A 629 0.79 -15.07 27.62
N GLU A 630 0.66 -14.25 28.67
CA GLU A 630 -0.52 -13.43 28.90
C GLU A 630 -0.66 -12.31 27.83
N LEU A 631 0.44 -11.66 27.46
CA LEU A 631 0.44 -10.65 26.40
C LEU A 631 0.16 -11.28 25.03
N GLU A 632 0.72 -12.45 24.75
CA GLU A 632 0.50 -13.20 23.52
C GLU A 632 -0.97 -13.63 23.38
N ASP A 633 -1.58 -14.22 24.42
CA ASP A 633 -3.01 -14.58 24.47
C ASP A 633 -3.88 -13.33 24.28
N LEU A 634 -3.56 -12.24 24.98
CA LEU A 634 -4.28 -10.97 24.83
C LEU A 634 -4.20 -10.46 23.38
N THR A 635 -3.01 -10.42 22.78
CA THR A 635 -2.78 -9.96 21.40
C THR A 635 -3.52 -10.84 20.40
N HIS A 636 -3.56 -12.15 20.60
CA HIS A 636 -4.32 -13.09 19.77
C HIS A 636 -5.82 -12.88 19.90
N ASN A 637 -6.34 -12.72 21.12
CA ASN A 637 -7.76 -12.49 21.36
C ASN A 637 -8.23 -11.17 20.75
N LEU A 638 -7.41 -10.11 20.78
CA LEU A 638 -7.69 -8.85 20.10
C LEU A 638 -7.99 -9.08 18.61
N CYS A 639 -7.32 -10.00 17.91
CA CYS A 639 -7.56 -10.30 16.49
C CYS A 639 -8.98 -10.76 16.16
N TYR A 640 -9.78 -11.18 17.14
CA TYR A 640 -11.19 -11.55 16.96
C TYR A 640 -12.15 -10.37 17.10
N LEU A 641 -11.67 -9.19 17.53
CA LEU A 641 -12.47 -7.97 17.77
C LEU A 641 -12.44 -6.99 16.59
N PHE A 642 -11.98 -7.42 15.41
CA PHE A 642 -12.09 -6.60 14.21
C PHE A 642 -13.54 -6.53 13.73
N GLY A 643 -14.23 -5.44 14.04
CA GLY A 643 -15.68 -5.30 13.89
C GLY A 643 -16.20 -5.30 12.45
N ARG A 644 -15.33 -5.24 11.43
CA ARG A 644 -15.73 -5.23 10.00
C ARG A 644 -15.88 -6.63 9.41
N ALA A 645 -15.55 -7.69 10.15
CA ALA A 645 -15.63 -9.06 9.64
C ALA A 645 -15.87 -10.08 10.76
N THR A 646 -16.45 -11.23 10.41
CA THR A 646 -16.60 -12.38 11.31
C THR A 646 -15.44 -13.38 11.18
N LYS A 647 -14.22 -12.86 11.26
CA LYS A 647 -13.00 -13.64 11.22
C LYS A 647 -11.88 -12.99 12.02
N ALA A 648 -10.97 -13.81 12.52
CA ALA A 648 -9.71 -13.37 13.08
C ALA A 648 -8.84 -12.75 11.98
N VAL A 649 -8.33 -11.54 12.25
CA VAL A 649 -7.45 -10.80 11.35
C VAL A 649 -5.98 -11.15 11.60
N SER A 650 -5.13 -10.90 10.59
CA SER A 650 -3.71 -11.27 10.62
C SER A 650 -2.86 -10.37 11.52
N ILE A 651 -3.36 -9.20 11.86
CA ILE A 651 -2.69 -8.17 12.64
C ILE A 651 -3.69 -7.70 13.71
N CYS A 652 -3.21 -7.39 14.91
CA CYS A 652 -4.08 -6.92 15.99
C CYS A 652 -4.92 -5.69 15.53
N PRO A 653 -6.22 -5.60 15.87
CA PRO A 653 -7.08 -4.53 15.38
C PRO A 653 -6.64 -3.11 15.71
N PRO A 654 -5.96 -2.78 16.83
CA PRO A 654 -5.49 -1.41 17.05
C PRO A 654 -4.60 -0.91 15.90
N ALA A 655 -3.57 -1.68 15.54
CA ALA A 655 -2.72 -1.39 14.39
C ALA A 655 -3.51 -1.41 13.08
N TYR A 656 -4.39 -2.41 12.88
CA TYR A 656 -5.18 -2.50 11.65
C TYR A 656 -6.17 -1.34 11.47
N TYR A 657 -6.73 -0.80 12.55
CA TYR A 657 -7.59 0.37 12.49
C TYR A 657 -6.78 1.65 12.21
N ALA A 658 -5.57 1.78 12.77
CA ALA A 658 -4.67 2.89 12.44
C ALA A 658 -4.28 2.88 10.95
N ASP A 659 -3.99 1.71 10.39
CA ASP A 659 -3.79 1.54 8.94
C ASP A 659 -4.97 2.05 8.13
N LEU A 660 -6.20 1.67 8.49
CA LEU A 660 -7.41 2.10 7.78
C LEU A 660 -7.62 3.61 7.85
N VAL A 661 -7.22 4.25 8.96
CA VAL A 661 -7.24 5.70 9.13
C VAL A 661 -6.23 6.37 8.20
N CYS A 662 -4.98 5.89 8.17
CA CYS A 662 -3.96 6.41 7.26
C CYS A 662 -4.34 6.20 5.78
N GLU A 663 -4.88 5.03 5.43
CA GLU A 663 -5.41 4.76 4.11
C GLU A 663 -6.55 5.71 3.75
N ARG A 664 -7.48 5.96 4.68
CA ARG A 664 -8.59 6.91 4.47
C ARG A 664 -8.07 8.33 4.27
N ALA A 665 -7.11 8.78 5.07
CA ALA A 665 -6.50 10.10 4.94
C ALA A 665 -5.79 10.29 3.59
N ARG A 666 -5.10 9.25 3.10
CA ARG A 666 -4.50 9.25 1.76
C ARG A 666 -5.53 9.45 0.64
N ARG A 667 -6.77 8.97 0.84
CA ARG A 667 -7.88 9.16 -0.13
C ARG A 667 -8.33 10.62 -0.20
N TYR A 668 -8.38 11.32 0.93
CA TYR A 668 -8.66 12.77 0.97
C TYR A 668 -7.62 13.58 0.18
N LEU A 669 -6.37 13.11 0.22
CA LEU A 669 -5.23 13.71 -0.45
C LEU A 669 -4.91 13.09 -1.81
N SER A 670 -5.85 12.39 -2.43
CA SER A 670 -5.60 11.66 -3.69
C SER A 670 -5.01 12.53 -4.82
N ARG A 671 -5.31 13.83 -4.86
CA ARG A 671 -4.69 14.79 -5.80
C ARG A 671 -3.16 14.88 -5.69
N TYR A 672 -2.60 14.54 -4.52
CA TYR A 672 -1.15 14.53 -4.25
C TYR A 672 -0.53 13.13 -4.41
N PHE A 673 -1.29 12.08 -4.07
CA PHE A 673 -0.79 10.70 -4.06
C PHE A 673 -1.01 9.94 -5.38
N ASP A 674 -2.08 10.23 -6.11
CA ASP A 674 -2.55 9.52 -7.30
C ASP A 674 -2.53 10.45 -8.54
N VAL A 675 -1.34 10.91 -8.94
CA VAL A 675 -1.16 11.86 -10.06
C VAL A 675 -1.40 11.18 -11.41
N THR A 676 -2.34 11.72 -12.19
CA THR A 676 -2.59 11.30 -13.59
C THR A 676 -1.81 12.16 -14.58
N PRO A 677 -1.57 11.70 -15.83
CA PRO A 677 -0.84 12.50 -16.82
C PRO A 677 -1.47 13.87 -17.11
N GLU A 678 -2.80 13.99 -17.04
CA GLU A 678 -3.52 15.24 -17.31
C GLU A 678 -3.22 16.34 -16.28
N THR A 679 -3.02 15.97 -15.01
CA THR A 679 -2.60 16.91 -13.96
C THR A 679 -1.11 17.29 -14.04
N SER A 680 -0.29 16.50 -14.74
CA SER A 680 1.13 16.82 -14.93
C SER A 680 1.39 17.87 -16.02
N VAL A 681 0.48 18.04 -16.99
CA VAL A 681 0.67 18.98 -18.11
C VAL A 681 0.55 20.44 -17.65
N SER A 682 -0.28 20.71 -16.63
CA SER A 682 -0.46 22.02 -16.00
C SER A 682 0.78 22.55 -15.26
N SER A 683 1.75 21.68 -14.97
CA SER A 683 2.97 22.00 -14.20
C SER A 683 4.22 22.21 -15.04
N SER A 684 4.08 22.27 -16.37
CA SER A 684 5.21 22.46 -17.30
C SER A 684 5.65 23.93 -17.49
N GLY A 685 5.15 24.84 -16.63
CA GLY A 685 5.67 26.21 -16.49
C GLY A 685 6.74 26.27 -15.40
N ALA A 686 7.88 26.89 -15.71
CA ALA A 686 9.05 27.02 -14.84
C ALA A 686 8.73 27.42 -13.39
N GLY A 687 9.32 26.71 -12.42
CA GLY A 687 9.62 27.23 -11.08
C GLY A 687 8.55 27.14 -9.99
N SER A 688 7.35 26.62 -10.22
CA SER A 688 6.35 26.50 -9.14
C SER A 688 6.44 25.15 -8.41
N THR A 689 6.75 25.19 -7.11
CA THR A 689 6.47 24.07 -6.21
C THR A 689 4.98 23.77 -6.32
N GLY A 690 4.62 22.52 -6.64
CA GLY A 690 3.23 22.08 -6.73
C GLY A 690 2.42 22.40 -5.45
N PRO A 691 1.09 22.26 -5.47
CA PRO A 691 0.27 22.57 -4.30
C PRO A 691 0.77 21.79 -3.08
N VAL A 692 0.76 22.46 -1.92
CA VAL A 692 1.15 21.88 -0.63
C VAL A 692 -0.13 21.58 0.15
N PRO A 693 -0.32 20.36 0.69
CA PRO A 693 -1.49 20.06 1.50
C PRO A 693 -1.45 20.81 2.83
N THR A 694 -2.63 21.18 3.31
CA THR A 694 -2.81 21.88 4.59
C THR A 694 -3.52 20.98 5.59
N GLY A 695 -3.42 21.30 6.89
CA GLY A 695 -4.15 20.56 7.92
C GLY A 695 -5.67 20.51 7.69
N GLY A 696 -6.24 21.51 7.02
CA GLY A 696 -7.66 21.55 6.65
C GLY A 696 -8.08 20.51 5.59
N ASP A 697 -7.13 19.96 4.82
CA ASP A 697 -7.43 18.93 3.81
C ASP A 697 -7.70 17.54 4.44
N ILE A 698 -7.28 17.33 5.69
CA ILE A 698 -7.45 16.08 6.44
C ILE A 698 -8.23 16.24 7.75
N LEU A 699 -8.64 17.47 8.08
CA LEU A 699 -9.38 17.75 9.30
C LEU A 699 -10.81 17.19 9.18
N VAL A 700 -11.03 16.05 9.83
CA VAL A 700 -12.36 15.41 9.88
C VAL A 700 -13.37 16.36 10.50
N HIS A 701 -14.55 16.44 9.88
CA HIS A 701 -15.62 17.29 10.35
C HIS A 701 -16.01 16.97 11.80
N ARG A 702 -16.33 18.00 12.60
CA ARG A 702 -16.59 17.86 14.05
C ARG A 702 -17.64 16.80 14.38
N ASP A 703 -18.69 16.71 13.57
CA ASP A 703 -19.78 15.73 13.73
C ASP A 703 -19.32 14.27 13.61
N LEU A 704 -18.16 14.01 12.99
CA LEU A 704 -17.60 12.68 12.76
C LEU A 704 -16.28 12.43 13.50
N ALA A 705 -15.70 13.45 14.14
CA ALA A 705 -14.37 13.39 14.75
C ALA A 705 -14.23 12.28 15.82
N ASP A 706 -15.33 11.97 16.50
CA ASP A 706 -15.38 10.94 17.55
C ASP A 706 -16.14 9.67 17.09
N SER A 707 -16.17 9.42 15.78
CA SER A 707 -16.79 8.23 15.18
C SER A 707 -15.74 7.35 14.48
N MET A 708 -16.11 6.11 14.16
CA MET A 708 -15.32 5.24 13.27
C MET A 708 -15.58 5.58 11.78
N PHE A 709 -15.45 6.85 11.37
CA PHE A 709 -15.75 7.31 10.00
C PHE A 709 -14.99 6.52 8.91
N TYR A 710 -13.79 6.04 9.25
CA TYR A 710 -12.86 5.33 8.38
C TYR A 710 -13.22 3.87 8.09
N ILE A 711 -14.22 3.30 8.78
CA ILE A 711 -14.61 1.88 8.61
C ILE A 711 -15.32 1.57 7.28
#